data_AF-A0A1H4CKR8-F1
#
_entry.id   AF-A0A1H4CKR8-F1
#
_cell.length_a   1.000
_cell.length_b   1.000
_cell.length_c   1.000
_cell.angle_alpha   90.00
_cell.angle_beta   90.00
_cell.angle_gamma   90.00
#
_symmetry.space_group_name_H-M   'P 1'
#
loop_
_entity.id
_entity.type
_entity.pdbx_description
1 polymer ?
#
loop_
_entity_poly.entity_id
_entity_poly.type
_entity_poly.pdbx_seq_one_letter_code
_entity_poly.pdbx_strand_id
1 'polypeptide(L)'
;MGSKMEDVRCKMADGRWMMWLCAALFTIHCSLFTACKQEDDTIVYKDSRRWVEKTVAVVAPLNDPIMKARLERTAEWMLSSLHNAQLHDTLCIDLKLEWYDEYGTDLKALAERLANRDDLMAVIGPFDSDNVNILAPYCQQTHKPLILPTATSETVIRRFAITSTGDGQQPFLWSLTETDVSLSEVMQSRHAATIQMDEDYAKYADYSGLFTPNTTYGQTFYEWAPFQATELGIGFRWNVRYTDSEMLYEKLRAFYDDIDDVWWYNEVMPAFVVIESLEQVAQIGRIRYQWWNVDIDDHITTLVEKNGFNLSQIKEALHGFQKLVSTWSPIYYVLANLTDEGIAALDLTGQVVCDQYEGFSPYADPMTGFEMSYEGRYGTKPTFAECKFYDALLLSAFAANYMEHHQEVDNLNDAIIAITTTDNFLSGYAWSETGMELYLAALEQGQLIGFKGASGPVQFDKDCYTAALNTTYVNWIIDGERVQHIGYYSRKGNAQTAKTLASWNWLVENAEEKFDQQYGGATAAITYPALTDQYAVLVQGSNGWMNYRHEADVLNIYQMLKAGGYDDDHIILVSSDDAANAAENSDRGAVRTDPNGKNLREGAVIDYKNADLTPADIVNILKGVKTDRTPVVLPADAGQNVLLFWSGHGRSKATSGIDEMAWRDEPAGNGMTADLLRQTLQQMATQQQFRQMLVCLEPCYSANMGKALEGIPGVLAICSAGAYEQSFADSWSNELGVWMCDRFSRNLVGHVLENPDGTYRDLYLYCAQHTLGSHVGIYNYTNFGNLYTTSPKDFFVKRK
;
A
#
# COMPACT_ATOMS: atom_id res chain seq x y z
N MET A 1 30.82 65.55 -8.08
CA MET A 1 31.07 66.93 -7.61
C MET A 1 30.97 67.87 -8.79
N GLY A 2 30.08 68.88 -8.72
CA GLY A 2 30.02 70.13 -9.51
C GLY A 2 29.89 70.00 -11.04
N SER A 3 28.79 70.24 -11.76
CA SER A 3 27.76 71.30 -11.78
C SER A 3 27.85 72.11 -13.10
N LYS A 4 26.74 72.09 -13.85
CA LYS A 4 26.08 73.17 -14.64
C LYS A 4 26.90 73.90 -15.72
N MET A 5 26.53 73.78 -17.01
CA MET A 5 25.36 74.38 -17.70
C MET A 5 25.61 75.85 -18.07
N GLU A 6 25.70 76.16 -19.37
CA GLU A 6 25.26 77.45 -19.91
C GLU A 6 24.87 77.37 -21.40
N ASP A 7 23.84 78.15 -21.68
CA ASP A 7 22.97 78.24 -22.85
C ASP A 7 23.63 78.96 -24.04
N VAL A 8 23.34 78.51 -25.27
CA VAL A 8 23.15 79.42 -26.42
C VAL A 8 22.05 78.88 -27.32
N ARG A 9 20.87 79.53 -27.25
CA ARG A 9 19.80 79.43 -28.26
C ARG A 9 20.02 80.44 -29.39
N CYS A 10 19.35 80.14 -30.52
CA CYS A 10 18.98 80.98 -31.68
C CYS A 10 19.99 80.88 -32.86
N LYS A 11 19.60 80.55 -34.10
CA LYS A 11 18.33 80.78 -34.81
C LYS A 11 18.02 79.70 -35.84
N MET A 12 16.73 79.39 -35.95
CA MET A 12 16.08 78.61 -36.99
C MET A 12 16.20 79.29 -38.37
N ALA A 13 16.36 78.47 -39.41
CA ALA A 13 15.91 78.76 -40.77
C ALA A 13 15.07 77.56 -41.27
N ASP A 14 13.78 77.82 -41.44
CA ASP A 14 12.83 77.23 -42.41
C ASP A 14 12.53 75.72 -42.41
N GLY A 15 11.76 75.28 -41.41
CA GLY A 15 11.05 73.98 -41.35
C GLY A 15 9.87 73.82 -42.32
N ARG A 16 9.88 74.47 -43.50
CA ARG A 16 8.81 74.33 -44.49
C ARG A 16 8.96 73.09 -45.38
N TRP A 17 10.17 72.60 -45.60
CA TRP A 17 10.40 71.40 -46.43
C TRP A 17 10.09 70.08 -45.70
N MET A 18 10.23 70.06 -44.36
CA MET A 18 10.00 68.86 -43.54
C MET A 18 8.52 68.52 -43.39
N MET A 19 7.62 69.50 -43.40
CA MET A 19 6.17 69.26 -43.38
C MET A 19 5.65 68.62 -44.68
N TRP A 20 6.19 68.99 -45.85
CA TRP A 20 5.79 68.38 -47.12
C TRP A 20 6.27 66.93 -47.26
N LEU A 21 7.43 66.60 -46.68
CA LEU A 21 7.95 65.24 -46.66
C LEU A 21 7.14 64.33 -45.71
N CYS A 22 6.76 64.83 -44.53
CA CYS A 22 5.92 64.09 -43.58
C CYS A 22 4.49 63.91 -44.10
N ALA A 23 3.91 64.91 -44.78
CA ALA A 23 2.59 64.79 -45.40
C ALA A 23 2.59 63.78 -46.56
N ALA A 24 3.63 63.78 -47.41
CA ALA A 24 3.73 62.81 -48.50
C ALA A 24 3.90 61.36 -48.00
N LEU A 25 4.70 61.14 -46.94
CA LEU A 25 4.87 59.83 -46.32
C LEU A 25 3.59 59.34 -45.60
N PHE A 26 2.84 60.24 -44.95
CA PHE A 26 1.56 59.90 -44.32
C PHE A 26 0.48 59.56 -45.36
N THR A 27 0.46 60.26 -46.50
CA THR A 27 -0.52 60.01 -47.57
C THR A 27 -0.25 58.68 -48.29
N ILE A 28 1.03 58.32 -48.51
CA ILE A 28 1.43 57.03 -49.10
C ILE A 28 1.11 55.85 -48.15
N HIS A 29 1.26 56.04 -46.83
CA HIS A 29 0.86 55.03 -45.84
C HIS A 29 -0.66 54.84 -45.75
N CYS A 30 -1.46 55.92 -45.91
CA CYS A 30 -2.92 55.81 -45.90
C CYS A 30 -3.51 55.23 -47.21
N SER A 31 -2.85 55.43 -48.37
CA SER A 31 -3.33 54.92 -49.67
C SER A 31 -3.03 53.44 -49.93
N LEU A 32 -2.18 52.79 -49.13
CA LEU A 32 -1.94 51.34 -49.21
C LEU A 32 -2.98 50.49 -48.45
N PHE A 33 -3.86 51.11 -47.65
CA PHE A 33 -4.89 50.42 -46.87
C PHE A 33 -6.33 50.59 -47.41
N THR A 34 -6.52 51.23 -48.55
CA THR A 34 -7.88 51.51 -49.08
C THR A 34 -8.00 51.33 -50.59
N ALA A 35 -7.71 50.12 -51.10
CA ALA A 35 -8.11 49.72 -52.44
C ALA A 35 -8.14 48.20 -52.63
N CYS A 36 -9.23 47.56 -52.20
CA CYS A 36 -10.03 46.59 -52.96
C CYS A 36 -11.02 45.90 -52.01
N LYS A 37 -12.27 46.39 -52.02
CA LYS A 37 -13.43 45.65 -51.53
C LYS A 37 -14.29 45.34 -52.75
N GLN A 38 -14.17 44.13 -53.28
CA GLN A 38 -15.19 43.47 -54.08
C GLN A 38 -14.88 41.98 -54.20
N GLU A 39 -15.34 41.19 -53.23
CA GLU A 39 -16.26 40.07 -53.40
C GLU A 39 -16.56 39.49 -52.00
N ASP A 40 -17.83 39.17 -51.76
CA ASP A 40 -18.29 38.42 -50.59
C ASP A 40 -17.69 37.01 -50.66
N ASP A 41 -16.44 36.86 -50.26
CA ASP A 41 -16.05 35.63 -49.58
C ASP A 41 -16.40 35.83 -48.11
N THR A 42 -17.66 35.59 -47.78
CA THR A 42 -17.91 34.96 -46.50
C THR A 42 -17.13 33.66 -46.55
N ILE A 43 -15.88 33.67 -46.07
CA ILE A 43 -15.29 32.47 -45.52
C ILE A 43 -16.21 32.13 -44.36
N VAL A 44 -17.28 31.41 -44.67
CA VAL A 44 -17.90 30.52 -43.73
C VAL A 44 -16.73 29.63 -43.34
N TYR A 45 -16.11 29.91 -42.19
CA TYR A 45 -15.40 28.88 -41.45
C TYR A 45 -16.47 27.83 -41.20
N LYS A 46 -16.57 26.90 -42.16
CA LYS A 46 -17.26 25.66 -41.92
C LYS A 46 -16.41 25.06 -40.82
N ASP A 47 -16.96 25.07 -39.62
CA ASP A 47 -16.33 24.52 -38.44
C ASP A 47 -16.08 23.04 -38.74
N SER A 48 -14.94 22.75 -39.38
CA SER A 48 -14.58 21.42 -39.86
C SER A 48 -13.83 20.67 -38.77
N ARG A 49 -14.06 21.05 -37.50
CA ARG A 49 -13.60 20.32 -36.35
C ARG A 49 -14.29 18.96 -36.35
N ARG A 50 -13.49 17.90 -36.40
CA ARG A 50 -13.99 16.55 -36.26
C ARG A 50 -14.05 16.22 -34.78
N TRP A 51 -15.24 16.31 -34.19
CA TRP A 51 -15.50 15.80 -32.84
C TRP A 51 -15.63 14.29 -32.88
N VAL A 52 -14.82 13.60 -32.09
CA VAL A 52 -14.88 12.16 -31.89
C VAL A 52 -15.38 11.91 -30.47
N GLU A 53 -16.62 11.43 -30.37
CA GLU A 53 -17.21 11.01 -29.09
C GLU A 53 -16.61 9.67 -28.66
N LYS A 54 -16.17 9.58 -27.40
CA LYS A 54 -15.68 8.37 -26.74
C LYS A 54 -16.48 8.13 -25.47
N THR A 55 -17.08 6.95 -25.35
CA THR A 55 -17.89 6.59 -24.17
C THR A 55 -17.01 6.00 -23.08
N VAL A 56 -17.16 6.52 -21.85
CA VAL A 56 -16.49 6.02 -20.64
C VAL A 56 -17.54 5.66 -19.60
N ALA A 57 -17.44 4.47 -19.04
CA ALA A 57 -18.28 4.08 -17.91
C ALA A 57 -17.62 4.55 -16.61
N VAL A 58 -18.38 5.22 -15.75
CA VAL A 58 -17.95 5.67 -14.42
C VAL A 58 -18.71 4.86 -13.37
N VAL A 59 -17.99 3.99 -12.66
CA VAL A 59 -18.50 3.17 -11.56
C VAL A 59 -18.08 3.83 -10.26
N ALA A 60 -19.01 4.49 -9.57
CA ALA A 60 -18.73 5.43 -8.48
C ALA A 60 -19.71 5.26 -7.30
N PRO A 61 -19.40 5.81 -6.11
CA PRO A 61 -20.27 5.73 -4.93
C PRO A 61 -21.44 6.71 -5.07
N LEU A 62 -22.46 6.36 -5.86
CA LEU A 62 -23.56 7.26 -6.20
C LEU A 62 -24.70 7.24 -5.17
N ASN A 63 -24.63 6.33 -4.20
CA ASN A 63 -25.53 6.25 -3.07
C ASN A 63 -25.34 7.40 -2.05
N ASP A 64 -24.13 7.98 -1.97
CA ASP A 64 -23.84 9.20 -1.21
C ASP A 64 -24.19 10.45 -2.05
N PRO A 65 -25.24 11.22 -1.69
CA PRO A 65 -25.64 12.40 -2.44
C PRO A 65 -24.57 13.51 -2.45
N ILE A 66 -23.77 13.64 -1.38
CA ILE A 66 -22.69 14.62 -1.32
C ILE A 66 -21.63 14.20 -2.33
N MET A 67 -21.06 12.99 -2.19
CA MET A 67 -20.03 12.50 -3.10
C MET A 67 -20.48 12.54 -4.58
N LYS A 68 -21.71 12.09 -4.87
CA LYS A 68 -22.29 12.16 -6.21
C LYS A 68 -22.26 13.58 -6.79
N ALA A 69 -22.79 14.56 -6.06
CA ALA A 69 -22.84 15.94 -6.52
C ALA A 69 -21.42 16.53 -6.73
N ARG A 70 -20.46 16.09 -5.91
CA ARG A 70 -19.04 16.50 -6.01
C ARG A 70 -18.36 15.89 -7.23
N LEU A 71 -18.64 14.64 -7.58
CA LEU A 71 -18.12 13.99 -8.78
C LEU A 71 -18.75 14.56 -10.06
N GLU A 72 -20.07 14.75 -10.09
CA GLU A 72 -20.79 15.31 -11.25
C GLU A 72 -20.27 16.71 -11.61
N ARG A 73 -20.17 17.62 -10.63
CA ARG A 73 -19.65 18.98 -10.87
C ARG A 73 -18.17 19.00 -11.29
N THR A 74 -17.39 18.01 -10.86
CA THR A 74 -15.98 17.85 -11.24
C THR A 74 -15.85 17.37 -12.68
N ALA A 75 -16.67 16.40 -13.09
CA ALA A 75 -16.77 15.96 -14.48
C ALA A 75 -17.20 17.11 -15.39
N GLU A 76 -18.24 17.87 -15.02
CA GLU A 76 -18.70 19.04 -15.78
C GLU A 76 -17.57 20.06 -15.99
N TRP A 77 -16.77 20.32 -14.94
CA TRP A 77 -15.64 21.23 -15.06
C TRP A 77 -14.54 20.68 -15.97
N MET A 78 -14.17 19.41 -15.83
CA MET A 78 -13.16 18.77 -16.69
C MET A 78 -13.62 18.82 -18.16
N LEU A 79 -14.83 18.34 -18.46
CA LEU A 79 -15.39 18.29 -19.81
C LEU A 79 -15.49 19.68 -20.45
N SER A 80 -15.95 20.68 -19.70
CA SER A 80 -15.98 22.06 -20.19
C SER A 80 -14.57 22.60 -20.48
N SER A 81 -13.59 22.26 -19.63
CA SER A 81 -12.21 22.70 -19.81
C SER A 81 -11.57 22.04 -21.03
N LEU A 82 -11.83 20.75 -21.24
CA LEU A 82 -11.42 19.99 -22.41
C LEU A 82 -12.00 20.57 -23.70
N HIS A 83 -13.31 20.81 -23.72
CA HIS A 83 -13.98 21.42 -24.87
C HIS A 83 -13.36 22.77 -25.24
N ASN A 84 -13.07 23.62 -24.23
CA ASN A 84 -12.47 24.94 -24.44
C ASN A 84 -11.01 24.85 -24.90
N ALA A 85 -10.23 23.91 -24.38
CA ALA A 85 -8.82 23.71 -24.73
C ALA A 85 -8.62 23.28 -26.18
N GLN A 86 -9.64 22.67 -26.79
CA GLN A 86 -9.59 22.12 -28.16
C GLN A 86 -10.18 23.04 -29.23
N LEU A 87 -10.54 24.28 -28.89
CA LEU A 87 -11.21 25.20 -29.81
C LEU A 87 -10.37 25.56 -31.06
N HIS A 88 -9.06 25.34 -31.01
CA HIS A 88 -8.14 25.60 -32.11
C HIS A 88 -7.69 24.33 -32.84
N ASP A 89 -8.14 23.16 -32.40
CA ASP A 89 -7.73 21.87 -32.94
C ASP A 89 -8.58 21.47 -34.15
N THR A 90 -8.03 20.56 -34.96
CA THR A 90 -8.73 20.03 -36.14
C THR A 90 -9.48 18.73 -35.83
N LEU A 91 -9.00 17.96 -34.86
CA LEU A 91 -9.64 16.77 -34.30
C LEU A 91 -9.84 16.99 -32.80
N CYS A 92 -11.08 16.92 -32.35
CA CYS A 92 -11.44 17.16 -30.97
C CYS A 92 -11.99 15.88 -30.34
N ILE A 93 -11.71 15.65 -29.06
CA ILE A 93 -12.23 14.49 -28.32
C ILE A 93 -13.37 14.98 -27.43
N ASP A 94 -14.48 14.26 -27.46
CA ASP A 94 -15.57 14.46 -26.51
C ASP A 94 -15.75 13.19 -25.68
N LEU A 95 -15.78 13.32 -24.36
CA LEU A 95 -15.99 12.18 -23.47
C LEU A 95 -17.45 12.13 -23.04
N LYS A 96 -18.13 11.05 -23.41
CA LYS A 96 -19.49 10.76 -22.96
C LYS A 96 -19.45 9.84 -21.75
N LEU A 97 -19.90 10.35 -20.61
CA LEU A 97 -19.89 9.61 -19.35
C LEU A 97 -21.20 8.84 -19.14
N GLU A 98 -21.08 7.55 -18.83
CA GLU A 98 -22.18 6.72 -18.34
C GLU A 98 -21.97 6.38 -16.87
N TRP A 99 -22.90 6.80 -16.01
CA TRP A 99 -22.77 6.64 -14.56
C TRP A 99 -23.41 5.35 -14.05
N TYR A 100 -22.70 4.64 -13.18
CA TYR A 100 -23.13 3.42 -12.52
C TYR A 100 -22.77 3.50 -11.04
N ASP A 101 -23.71 3.08 -10.18
CA ASP A 101 -23.48 3.03 -8.73
C ASP A 101 -22.72 1.76 -8.37
N GLU A 102 -21.56 1.91 -7.73
CA GLU A 102 -20.72 0.78 -7.30
C GLU A 102 -21.36 -0.02 -6.17
N TYR A 103 -22.26 0.60 -5.39
CA TYR A 103 -23.06 -0.06 -4.35
C TYR A 103 -24.46 -0.47 -4.84
N GLY A 104 -24.64 -0.52 -6.17
CA GLY A 104 -25.86 -1.01 -6.80
C GLY A 104 -26.13 -2.50 -6.56
N THR A 105 -27.29 -2.99 -7.00
CA THR A 105 -27.81 -4.32 -6.59
C THR A 105 -26.98 -5.53 -7.07
N ASP A 106 -26.21 -5.42 -8.15
CA ASP A 106 -25.37 -6.50 -8.67
C ASP A 106 -24.13 -5.97 -9.42
N LEU A 107 -23.07 -5.69 -8.65
CA LEU A 107 -21.79 -5.23 -9.20
C LEU A 107 -21.11 -6.27 -10.10
N LYS A 108 -21.34 -7.58 -9.84
CA LYS A 108 -20.75 -8.66 -10.63
C LYS A 108 -21.33 -8.68 -12.05
N ALA A 109 -22.66 -8.64 -12.17
CA ALA A 109 -23.34 -8.57 -13.46
C ALA A 109 -23.02 -7.25 -14.20
N LEU A 110 -22.87 -6.15 -13.45
CA LEU A 110 -22.40 -4.89 -14.02
C LEU A 110 -20.99 -5.04 -14.61
N ALA A 111 -20.05 -5.60 -13.85
CA ALA A 111 -18.67 -5.78 -14.28
C ALA A 111 -18.55 -6.64 -15.55
N GLU A 112 -19.24 -7.79 -15.58
CA GLU A 112 -19.27 -8.66 -16.77
C GLU A 112 -19.82 -7.91 -17.99
N ARG A 113 -20.90 -7.14 -17.82
CA ARG A 113 -21.50 -6.35 -18.91
C ARG A 113 -20.58 -5.24 -19.40
N LEU A 114 -19.95 -4.47 -18.51
CA LEU A 114 -19.08 -3.36 -18.90
C LEU A 114 -17.79 -3.85 -19.56
N ALA A 115 -17.18 -4.92 -19.05
CA ALA A 115 -15.97 -5.51 -19.61
C ALA A 115 -16.15 -5.96 -21.07
N ASN A 116 -17.30 -6.55 -21.40
CA ASN A 116 -17.61 -7.09 -22.73
C ASN A 116 -18.21 -6.07 -23.73
N ARG A 117 -18.28 -4.77 -23.38
CA ARG A 117 -18.82 -3.74 -24.26
C ARG A 117 -17.73 -3.15 -25.15
N ASP A 118 -17.81 -3.38 -26.45
CA ASP A 118 -16.85 -2.84 -27.44
C ASP A 118 -16.98 -1.32 -27.62
N ASP A 119 -18.15 -0.74 -27.32
CA ASP A 119 -18.41 0.70 -27.43
C ASP A 119 -17.81 1.53 -26.29
N LEU A 120 -17.42 0.88 -25.18
CA LEU A 120 -16.77 1.52 -24.05
C LEU A 120 -15.26 1.57 -24.26
N MET A 121 -14.72 2.79 -24.20
CA MET A 121 -13.28 3.03 -24.27
C MET A 121 -12.56 2.58 -23.00
N ALA A 122 -13.13 2.90 -21.84
CA ALA A 122 -12.58 2.58 -20.53
C ALA A 122 -13.68 2.48 -19.47
N VAL A 123 -13.33 1.86 -18.35
CA VAL A 123 -14.07 1.92 -17.09
C VAL A 123 -13.26 2.75 -16.09
N ILE A 124 -13.85 3.80 -15.52
CA ILE A 124 -13.28 4.57 -14.41
C ILE A 124 -13.98 4.15 -13.12
N GLY A 125 -13.20 3.78 -12.11
CA GLY A 125 -13.67 3.16 -10.88
C GLY A 125 -13.70 1.63 -10.98
N PRO A 126 -14.04 0.87 -9.92
CA PRO A 126 -14.64 1.33 -8.66
C PRO A 126 -13.71 2.23 -7.83
N PHE A 127 -14.30 3.02 -6.93
CA PHE A 127 -13.57 3.89 -6.01
C PHE A 127 -13.18 3.14 -4.73
N ASP A 128 -14.00 2.15 -4.35
CA ASP A 128 -13.79 1.26 -3.21
C ASP A 128 -12.91 0.06 -3.59
N SER A 129 -11.89 -0.23 -2.77
CA SER A 129 -10.94 -1.32 -3.00
C SER A 129 -11.58 -2.71 -2.98
N ASP A 130 -12.63 -2.94 -2.18
CA ASP A 130 -13.36 -4.21 -2.16
C ASP A 130 -14.11 -4.42 -3.49
N ASN A 131 -14.69 -3.35 -4.03
CA ASN A 131 -15.42 -3.39 -5.30
C ASN A 131 -14.48 -3.65 -6.49
N VAL A 132 -13.22 -3.18 -6.43
CA VAL A 132 -12.22 -3.49 -7.47
C VAL A 132 -11.96 -4.99 -7.56
N ASN A 133 -11.91 -5.72 -6.44
CA ASN A 133 -11.73 -7.18 -6.45
C ASN A 133 -12.84 -7.93 -7.18
N ILE A 134 -14.02 -7.32 -7.33
CA ILE A 134 -15.15 -7.86 -8.09
C ILE A 134 -15.03 -7.50 -9.57
N LEU A 135 -14.71 -6.24 -9.90
CA LEU A 135 -14.75 -5.74 -11.27
C LEU A 135 -13.47 -6.06 -12.08
N ALA A 136 -12.30 -5.91 -11.48
CA ALA A 136 -11.01 -6.06 -12.15
C ALA A 136 -10.81 -7.41 -12.86
N PRO A 137 -11.23 -8.57 -12.31
CA PRO A 137 -11.09 -9.86 -13.01
C PRO A 137 -11.79 -9.89 -14.38
N TYR A 138 -12.94 -9.24 -14.55
CA TYR A 138 -13.65 -9.18 -15.84
C TYR A 138 -12.93 -8.28 -16.85
N CYS A 139 -12.43 -7.14 -16.39
CA CYS A 139 -11.61 -6.25 -17.20
C CYS A 139 -10.31 -6.92 -17.64
N GLN A 140 -9.65 -7.68 -16.76
CA GLN A 140 -8.45 -8.44 -17.09
C GLN A 140 -8.70 -9.45 -18.21
N GLN A 141 -9.79 -10.22 -18.13
CA GLN A 141 -10.14 -11.23 -19.14
C GLN A 141 -10.37 -10.63 -20.54
N THR A 142 -10.89 -9.41 -20.60
CA THR A 142 -11.23 -8.70 -21.83
C THR A 142 -10.18 -7.67 -22.25
N HIS A 143 -9.12 -7.49 -21.45
CA HIS A 143 -8.15 -6.40 -21.55
C HIS A 143 -8.81 -5.01 -21.58
N LYS A 144 -9.99 -4.86 -20.98
CA LYS A 144 -10.70 -3.57 -20.91
C LYS A 144 -9.93 -2.61 -19.98
N PRO A 145 -9.54 -1.41 -20.43
CA PRO A 145 -8.88 -0.42 -19.58
C PRO A 145 -9.72 -0.09 -18.35
N LEU A 146 -9.12 -0.24 -17.18
CA LEU A 146 -9.70 -0.01 -15.88
C LEU A 146 -8.86 1.03 -15.13
N ILE A 147 -9.36 2.25 -15.02
CA ILE A 147 -8.66 3.37 -14.35
C ILE A 147 -9.24 3.53 -12.96
N LEU A 148 -8.42 3.41 -11.92
CA LEU A 148 -8.87 3.48 -10.53
C LEU A 148 -8.53 4.85 -9.93
N PRO A 149 -9.53 5.67 -9.58
CA PRO A 149 -9.28 6.99 -9.00
C PRO A 149 -8.73 6.90 -7.58
N THR A 150 -9.40 6.15 -6.70
CA THR A 150 -9.15 6.18 -5.25
C THR A 150 -8.90 4.82 -4.61
N ALA A 151 -8.89 3.72 -5.38
CA ALA A 151 -8.60 2.41 -4.83
C ALA A 151 -7.09 2.28 -4.58
N THR A 152 -6.74 2.26 -3.30
CA THR A 152 -5.36 2.41 -2.78
C THR A 152 -4.80 1.14 -2.13
N SER A 153 -5.58 0.06 -2.03
CA SER A 153 -5.15 -1.17 -1.36
C SER A 153 -3.92 -1.82 -2.02
N GLU A 154 -2.91 -2.14 -1.22
CA GLU A 154 -1.69 -2.81 -1.70
C GLU A 154 -2.01 -4.19 -2.28
N THR A 155 -2.91 -4.93 -1.64
CA THR A 155 -3.26 -6.29 -2.09
C THR A 155 -3.94 -6.26 -3.46
N VAL A 156 -4.79 -5.27 -3.73
CA VAL A 156 -5.44 -5.09 -5.05
C VAL A 156 -4.39 -4.77 -6.11
N ILE A 157 -3.53 -3.79 -5.84
CA ILE A 157 -2.49 -3.38 -6.78
C ILE A 157 -1.52 -4.53 -7.04
N ARG A 158 -1.08 -5.27 -6.01
CA ARG A 158 -0.19 -6.43 -6.14
C ARG A 158 -0.83 -7.57 -6.92
N ARG A 159 -2.13 -7.83 -6.70
CA ARG A 159 -2.87 -8.91 -7.37
C ARG A 159 -2.91 -8.75 -8.89
N PHE A 160 -3.00 -7.51 -9.37
CA PHE A 160 -3.13 -7.19 -10.78
C PHE A 160 -1.87 -6.55 -11.37
N ALA A 161 -0.77 -6.51 -10.62
CA ALA A 161 0.52 -6.05 -11.11
C ALA A 161 1.05 -7.00 -12.17
N ILE A 162 1.41 -6.46 -13.34
CA ILE A 162 2.01 -7.23 -14.43
C ILE A 162 3.49 -6.88 -14.48
N THR A 163 4.33 -7.74 -13.89
CA THR A 163 5.78 -7.59 -13.88
C THR A 163 6.37 -8.28 -15.11
N SER A 164 6.83 -7.48 -16.07
CA SER A 164 7.45 -7.91 -17.34
C SER A 164 6.52 -8.55 -18.38
N THR A 165 6.70 -8.15 -19.63
CA THR A 165 5.97 -8.61 -20.83
C THR A 165 6.25 -10.07 -21.23
N GLY A 166 6.87 -10.87 -20.35
CA GLY A 166 7.22 -12.27 -20.60
C GLY A 166 6.03 -13.23 -20.57
N ASP A 167 4.93 -12.83 -19.91
CA ASP A 167 3.79 -13.71 -19.62
C ASP A 167 2.64 -13.55 -20.64
N GLY A 168 2.82 -12.65 -21.62
CA GLY A 168 1.80 -12.34 -22.64
C GLY A 168 0.59 -11.56 -22.12
N GLN A 169 0.54 -11.20 -20.84
CA GLN A 169 -0.51 -10.32 -20.28
C GLN A 169 -0.16 -8.85 -20.52
N GLN A 170 -1.15 -8.06 -20.95
CA GLN A 170 -1.01 -6.63 -21.18
C GLN A 170 -1.55 -5.84 -19.97
N PRO A 171 -0.92 -4.71 -19.60
CA PRO A 171 -1.45 -3.78 -18.61
C PRO A 171 -2.89 -3.40 -18.93
N PHE A 172 -3.77 -3.49 -17.93
CA PHE A 172 -5.19 -3.14 -18.07
C PHE A 172 -5.69 -2.28 -16.91
N LEU A 173 -5.04 -2.36 -15.74
CA LEU A 173 -5.42 -1.68 -14.51
C LEU A 173 -4.46 -0.51 -14.25
N TRP A 174 -5.01 0.69 -14.13
CA TRP A 174 -4.29 1.95 -13.99
C TRP A 174 -4.71 2.66 -12.71
N SER A 175 -4.06 2.33 -11.60
CA SER A 175 -4.30 3.01 -10.32
C SER A 175 -3.60 4.36 -10.28
N LEU A 176 -4.38 5.43 -10.12
CA LEU A 176 -3.86 6.80 -10.13
C LEU A 176 -3.17 7.20 -8.82
N THR A 177 -2.97 6.25 -7.91
CA THR A 177 -2.43 6.47 -6.58
C THR A 177 -1.34 5.46 -6.27
N GLU A 178 -0.41 5.86 -5.42
CA GLU A 178 0.46 4.94 -4.70
C GLU A 178 -0.41 4.12 -3.74
N THR A 179 0.08 2.94 -3.36
CA THR A 179 -0.58 2.09 -2.35
C THR A 179 -0.62 2.80 -0.99
N ASP A 180 -1.61 2.51 -0.15
CA ASP A 180 -1.73 3.05 1.22
C ASP A 180 -0.56 2.70 2.15
N VAL A 181 0.37 1.86 1.73
CA VAL A 181 1.66 1.67 2.41
C VAL A 181 2.31 3.03 2.70
N SER A 182 2.35 3.94 1.73
CA SER A 182 2.95 5.27 1.95
C SER A 182 2.11 6.15 2.89
N LEU A 183 0.78 6.06 2.84
CA LEU A 183 -0.09 6.77 3.77
C LEU A 183 0.09 6.27 5.21
N SER A 184 0.25 4.96 5.38
CA SER A 184 0.56 4.32 6.66
C SER A 184 1.88 4.85 7.27
N GLU A 185 2.88 5.16 6.44
CA GLU A 185 4.13 5.77 6.91
C GLU A 185 3.93 7.25 7.28
N VAL A 186 3.18 7.99 6.47
CA VAL A 186 2.86 9.40 6.72
C VAL A 186 2.13 9.57 8.05
N MET A 187 1.12 8.75 8.33
CA MET A 187 0.35 8.88 9.58
C MET A 187 1.25 8.66 10.82
N GLN A 188 2.22 7.75 10.73
CA GLN A 188 3.14 7.43 11.83
C GLN A 188 4.23 8.48 12.03
N SER A 189 4.61 9.18 10.95
CA SER A 189 5.70 10.17 10.97
C SER A 189 5.51 11.28 12.00
N ARG A 190 4.25 11.67 12.28
CA ARG A 190 3.94 12.71 13.26
C ARG A 190 4.27 12.27 14.68
N HIS A 191 3.91 11.04 15.04
CA HIS A 191 4.24 10.47 16.34
C HIS A 191 5.74 10.17 16.46
N ALA A 192 6.36 9.64 15.40
CA ALA A 192 7.80 9.40 15.34
C ALA A 192 8.62 10.68 15.62
N ALA A 193 8.20 11.81 15.04
CA ALA A 193 8.84 13.10 15.31
C ALA A 193 8.73 13.52 16.78
N THR A 194 7.61 13.20 17.46
CA THR A 194 7.43 13.46 18.90
C THR A 194 8.37 12.60 19.74
N ILE A 195 8.50 11.31 19.43
CA ILE A 195 9.43 10.39 20.11
C ILE A 195 10.88 10.89 19.99
N GLN A 196 11.28 11.39 18.82
CA GLN A 196 12.64 11.88 18.59
C GLN A 196 12.98 13.17 19.35
N MET A 197 11.98 13.96 19.75
CA MET A 197 12.21 15.24 20.43
C MET A 197 12.46 15.08 21.93
N ASP A 198 12.09 13.95 22.54
CA ASP A 198 12.16 13.77 23.99
C ASP A 198 12.33 12.28 24.36
N GLU A 199 13.46 11.96 25.01
CA GLU A 199 13.84 10.60 25.43
C GLU A 199 12.81 9.97 26.40
N ASP A 200 12.02 10.77 27.12
CA ASP A 200 10.96 10.25 27.97
C ASP A 200 9.81 9.64 27.16
N TYR A 201 9.54 10.12 25.93
CA TYR A 201 8.53 9.52 25.04
C TYR A 201 8.99 8.20 24.43
N ALA A 202 10.29 8.02 24.22
CA ALA A 202 10.85 6.78 23.68
C ALA A 202 10.59 5.56 24.58
N LYS A 203 10.41 5.77 25.89
CA LYS A 203 10.07 4.71 26.85
C LYS A 203 8.67 4.11 26.63
N TYR A 204 7.79 4.81 25.92
CA TYR A 204 6.40 4.42 25.69
C TYR A 204 6.06 4.23 24.21
N ALA A 205 7.07 4.27 23.35
CA ALA A 205 6.87 4.08 21.93
C ALA A 205 6.22 2.72 21.61
N ASP A 206 6.36 1.74 22.50
CA ASP A 206 5.76 0.40 22.41
C ASP A 206 4.26 0.31 22.77
N TYR A 207 3.60 1.40 23.19
CA TYR A 207 2.21 1.40 23.66
C TYR A 207 1.19 1.90 22.63
N SER A 208 1.57 1.99 21.36
CA SER A 208 0.68 2.48 20.31
C SER A 208 -0.43 1.47 20.00
N GLY A 209 -1.62 1.99 19.66
CA GLY A 209 -2.74 1.19 19.17
C GLY A 209 -3.04 1.45 17.70
N LEU A 210 -3.26 0.39 16.92
CA LEU A 210 -3.69 0.44 15.53
C LEU A 210 -5.05 -0.25 15.37
N PHE A 211 -6.02 0.49 14.84
CA PHE A 211 -7.39 0.05 14.64
C PHE A 211 -7.76 0.19 13.17
N THR A 212 -8.10 -0.91 12.53
CA THR A 212 -8.31 -0.97 11.06
C THR A 212 -9.62 -1.67 10.72
N PRO A 213 -10.37 -1.21 9.70
CA PRO A 213 -11.56 -1.92 9.27
C PRO A 213 -11.16 -3.29 8.67
N ASN A 214 -12.02 -4.28 8.80
CA ASN A 214 -11.81 -5.61 8.24
C ASN A 214 -12.25 -5.67 6.76
N THR A 215 -11.72 -4.74 5.97
CA THR A 215 -11.97 -4.55 4.53
C THR A 215 -10.65 -4.63 3.77
N THR A 216 -10.70 -4.75 2.44
CA THR A 216 -9.49 -4.77 1.59
C THR A 216 -8.66 -3.48 1.74
N TYR A 217 -9.32 -2.36 2.03
CA TYR A 217 -8.66 -1.08 2.34
C TYR A 217 -7.92 -1.16 3.68
N GLY A 218 -8.62 -1.52 4.76
CA GLY A 218 -8.03 -1.60 6.11
C GLY A 218 -6.93 -2.65 6.26
N GLN A 219 -6.96 -3.72 5.46
CA GLN A 219 -5.93 -4.75 5.42
C GLN A 219 -4.53 -4.18 5.15
N THR A 220 -4.40 -3.18 4.27
CA THR A 220 -3.10 -2.58 3.97
C THR A 220 -2.45 -2.01 5.23
N PHE A 221 -3.20 -1.26 6.04
CA PHE A 221 -2.69 -0.69 7.28
C PHE A 221 -2.40 -1.77 8.33
N TYR A 222 -3.29 -2.75 8.47
CA TYR A 222 -3.15 -3.86 9.41
C TYR A 222 -1.83 -4.64 9.22
N GLU A 223 -1.44 -4.84 7.96
CA GLU A 223 -0.27 -5.61 7.57
C GLU A 223 1.01 -4.77 7.53
N TRP A 224 0.96 -3.56 6.96
CA TRP A 224 2.16 -2.77 6.65
C TRP A 224 2.54 -1.75 7.72
N ALA A 225 1.58 -1.26 8.52
CA ALA A 225 1.90 -0.27 9.54
C ALA A 225 2.89 -0.78 10.59
N PRO A 226 2.80 -2.03 11.11
CA PRO A 226 3.77 -2.53 12.09
C PRO A 226 5.19 -2.68 11.55
N PHE A 227 5.34 -3.00 10.27
CA PHE A 227 6.63 -3.04 9.61
C PHE A 227 7.29 -1.65 9.63
N GLN A 228 6.57 -0.62 9.23
CA GLN A 228 7.06 0.77 9.23
C GLN A 228 7.30 1.30 10.65
N ALA A 229 6.41 0.96 11.58
CA ALA A 229 6.49 1.36 12.98
C ALA A 229 7.84 0.99 13.59
N THR A 230 8.29 -0.24 13.32
CA THR A 230 9.58 -0.74 13.81
C THR A 230 10.74 0.17 13.41
N GLU A 231 10.75 0.65 12.16
CA GLU A 231 11.82 1.55 11.67
C GLU A 231 11.68 2.99 12.15
N LEU A 232 10.48 3.40 12.54
CA LEU A 232 10.19 4.68 13.17
C LEU A 232 10.38 4.65 14.70
N GLY A 233 10.75 3.49 15.27
CA GLY A 233 10.91 3.29 16.70
C GLY A 233 9.58 3.24 17.45
N ILE A 234 8.49 2.88 16.78
CA ILE A 234 7.12 2.74 17.30
C ILE A 234 6.81 1.25 17.45
N GLY A 235 6.25 0.84 18.59
CA GLY A 235 5.71 -0.50 18.79
C GLY A 235 4.19 -0.49 18.93
N PHE A 236 3.53 -1.33 18.14
CA PHE A 236 2.09 -1.57 18.25
C PHE A 236 1.82 -2.72 19.22
N ARG A 237 1.55 -2.40 20.48
CA ARG A 237 1.02 -3.37 21.45
C ARG A 237 -0.39 -3.81 21.10
N TRP A 238 -1.17 -2.91 20.49
CA TRP A 238 -2.51 -3.21 19.98
C TRP A 238 -2.51 -3.07 18.46
N ASN A 239 -2.75 -4.18 17.75
CA ASN A 239 -3.00 -4.17 16.31
C ASN A 239 -4.27 -4.99 16.03
N VAL A 240 -5.39 -4.29 15.81
CA VAL A 240 -6.72 -4.91 15.80
C VAL A 240 -7.54 -4.49 14.59
N ARG A 241 -8.31 -5.46 14.07
CA ARG A 241 -9.33 -5.23 13.04
C ARG A 241 -10.73 -5.14 13.62
N TYR A 242 -11.64 -4.37 13.02
CA TYR A 242 -13.04 -4.28 13.40
C TYR A 242 -13.96 -4.47 12.17
N THR A 243 -15.16 -5.02 12.37
CA THR A 243 -16.14 -5.25 11.27
C THR A 243 -17.21 -4.19 11.20
N ASP A 244 -17.42 -3.49 12.30
CA ASP A 244 -18.46 -2.49 12.45
C ASP A 244 -18.05 -1.50 13.55
N SER A 245 -18.82 -0.42 13.62
CA SER A 245 -18.66 0.64 14.59
C SER A 245 -18.71 0.13 16.04
N GLU A 246 -19.62 -0.80 16.39
CA GLU A 246 -19.76 -1.30 17.76
C GLU A 246 -18.49 -2.03 18.21
N MET A 247 -17.95 -2.91 17.38
CA MET A 247 -16.70 -3.62 17.64
C MET A 247 -15.49 -2.67 17.71
N LEU A 248 -15.43 -1.64 16.84
CA LEU A 248 -14.40 -0.60 16.93
C LEU A 248 -14.41 0.06 18.31
N TYR A 249 -15.61 0.38 18.81
CA TYR A 249 -15.79 1.05 20.09
C TYR A 249 -15.42 0.17 21.28
N GLU A 250 -15.83 -1.10 21.28
CA GLU A 250 -15.43 -2.06 22.30
C GLU A 250 -13.90 -2.21 22.38
N LYS A 251 -13.24 -2.26 21.21
CA LYS A 251 -11.79 -2.40 21.12
C LYS A 251 -11.06 -1.15 21.58
N LEU A 252 -11.52 0.03 21.19
CA LEU A 252 -10.97 1.29 21.68
C LEU A 252 -11.13 1.41 23.20
N ARG A 253 -12.30 1.02 23.73
CA ARG A 253 -12.52 0.99 25.18
C ARG A 253 -11.57 0.03 25.89
N ALA A 254 -11.41 -1.19 25.39
CA ALA A 254 -10.50 -2.17 25.96
C ALA A 254 -9.03 -1.69 25.90
N PHE A 255 -8.65 -0.98 24.85
CA PHE A 255 -7.34 -0.34 24.75
C PHE A 255 -7.14 0.71 25.83
N TYR A 256 -8.10 1.62 26.03
CA TYR A 256 -8.03 2.63 27.08
C TYR A 256 -8.10 2.02 28.49
N ASP A 257 -8.84 0.93 28.69
CA ASP A 257 -8.91 0.21 29.97
C ASP A 257 -7.58 -0.55 30.30
N ASP A 258 -6.87 -1.12 29.31
CA ASP A 258 -5.53 -1.75 29.52
C ASP A 258 -4.46 -0.72 29.90
N ILE A 259 -4.66 0.53 29.49
CA ILE A 259 -3.80 1.66 29.82
C ILE A 259 -4.00 2.12 31.28
N ASP A 260 -5.23 1.98 31.79
CA ASP A 260 -5.61 2.28 33.17
C ASP A 260 -5.01 1.29 34.20
N ASP A 261 -3.97 0.52 33.88
CA ASP A 261 -3.13 -0.15 34.89
C ASP A 261 -1.75 0.54 35.04
N VAL A 262 -1.49 1.62 34.29
CA VAL A 262 -0.18 2.32 34.19
C VAL A 262 -0.19 3.73 34.83
N TRP A 263 -1.27 4.10 35.55
CA TRP A 263 -1.70 5.42 36.10
C TRP A 263 -0.71 6.44 36.71
N TRP A 264 0.60 6.18 36.79
CA TRP A 264 1.51 7.08 37.49
C TRP A 264 2.30 8.05 36.62
N TYR A 265 2.09 8.05 35.30
CA TYR A 265 2.89 8.85 34.39
C TYR A 265 2.04 9.58 33.34
N ASN A 266 2.37 10.87 33.13
CA ASN A 266 1.67 11.84 32.29
C ASN A 266 1.81 11.56 30.77
N GLU A 267 1.62 10.33 30.31
CA GLU A 267 2.24 9.90 29.04
C GLU A 267 1.27 9.70 27.89
N VAL A 268 1.70 10.25 26.76
CA VAL A 268 0.99 10.35 25.50
C VAL A 268 0.92 8.98 24.84
N MET A 269 -0.27 8.38 24.78
CA MET A 269 -0.49 7.10 24.10
C MET A 269 -1.27 7.30 22.82
N PRO A 270 -0.64 7.16 21.64
CA PRO A 270 -1.29 7.42 20.37
C PRO A 270 -2.16 6.23 19.94
N ALA A 271 -3.33 6.55 19.39
CA ALA A 271 -4.11 5.60 18.61
C ALA A 271 -4.08 6.02 17.14
N PHE A 272 -3.83 5.06 16.25
CA PHE A 272 -3.94 5.21 14.81
C PHE A 272 -5.21 4.49 14.39
N VAL A 273 -6.16 5.24 13.84
CA VAL A 273 -7.51 4.71 13.58
C VAL A 273 -7.85 4.96 12.12
N VAL A 274 -7.89 3.89 11.35
CA VAL A 274 -8.40 3.90 9.98
C VAL A 274 -9.91 3.77 10.05
N ILE A 275 -10.61 4.68 9.40
CA ILE A 275 -12.07 4.77 9.41
C ILE A 275 -12.62 4.92 8.01
N GLU A 276 -13.87 4.51 7.84
CA GLU A 276 -14.56 4.47 6.55
C GLU A 276 -15.67 5.54 6.48
N SER A 277 -16.05 6.13 7.61
CA SER A 277 -17.07 7.17 7.66
C SER A 277 -16.80 8.26 8.70
N LEU A 278 -17.32 9.46 8.43
CA LEU A 278 -17.21 10.60 9.34
C LEU A 278 -18.01 10.39 10.63
N GLU A 279 -19.09 9.62 10.60
CA GLU A 279 -19.88 9.30 11.80
C GLU A 279 -19.04 8.55 12.85
N GLN A 280 -18.10 7.69 12.41
CA GLN A 280 -17.19 6.99 13.30
C GLN A 280 -16.32 7.97 14.09
N VAL A 281 -15.85 9.06 13.47
CA VAL A 281 -15.10 10.14 14.15
C VAL A 281 -15.88 10.69 15.34
N ALA A 282 -17.14 11.05 15.09
CA ALA A 282 -18.02 11.64 16.11
C ALA A 282 -18.30 10.66 17.26
N GLN A 283 -18.49 9.38 16.96
CA GLN A 283 -18.76 8.35 17.96
C GLN A 283 -17.51 8.01 18.80
N ILE A 284 -16.33 7.95 18.19
CA ILE A 284 -15.07 7.84 18.92
C ILE A 284 -14.93 9.00 19.91
N GLY A 285 -15.32 10.21 19.50
CA GLY A 285 -15.39 11.35 20.42
C GLY A 285 -16.27 11.09 21.63
N ARG A 286 -17.47 10.55 21.45
CA ARG A 286 -18.36 10.20 22.58
C ARG A 286 -17.70 9.21 23.55
N ILE A 287 -17.00 8.19 23.04
CA ILE A 287 -16.33 7.18 23.86
C ILE A 287 -15.21 7.78 24.69
N ARG A 288 -14.44 8.72 24.12
CA ARG A 288 -13.37 9.41 24.86
C ARG A 288 -13.92 10.23 26.03
N TYR A 289 -15.05 10.90 25.85
CA TYR A 289 -15.72 11.58 26.96
C TYR A 289 -16.23 10.58 28.02
N GLN A 290 -16.77 9.43 27.58
CA GLN A 290 -17.20 8.37 28.49
C GLN A 290 -16.04 7.77 29.31
N TRP A 291 -14.83 7.67 28.75
CA TRP A 291 -13.64 7.23 29.49
C TRP A 291 -13.32 8.16 30.67
N TRP A 292 -13.56 9.46 30.53
CA TRP A 292 -13.52 10.41 31.65
C TRP A 292 -14.80 10.49 32.47
N ASN A 293 -15.69 9.50 32.34
CA ASN A 293 -16.95 9.42 33.06
C ASN A 293 -17.87 10.63 32.81
N VAL A 294 -17.83 11.16 31.58
CA VAL A 294 -18.69 12.26 31.11
C VAL A 294 -19.62 11.74 30.01
N ASP A 295 -20.92 11.84 30.25
CA ASP A 295 -21.92 11.71 29.18
C ASP A 295 -22.00 13.04 28.42
N ILE A 296 -21.36 13.09 27.26
CA ILE A 296 -21.25 14.33 26.48
C ILE A 296 -22.59 14.76 25.88
N ASP A 297 -23.47 13.81 25.56
CA ASP A 297 -24.79 14.12 25.00
C ASP A 297 -25.69 14.77 26.08
N ASP A 298 -25.70 14.23 27.31
CA ASP A 298 -26.41 14.85 28.44
C ASP A 298 -25.81 16.21 28.82
N HIS A 299 -24.47 16.33 28.76
CA HIS A 299 -23.78 17.57 29.05
C HIS A 299 -24.14 18.68 28.05
N ILE A 300 -24.09 18.37 26.74
CA ILE A 300 -24.49 19.31 25.69
C ILE A 300 -25.97 19.66 25.81
N THR A 301 -26.84 18.67 26.05
CA THR A 301 -28.28 18.91 26.28
C THR A 301 -28.50 19.89 27.43
N THR A 302 -27.77 19.73 28.54
CA THR A 302 -27.83 20.67 29.67
C THR A 302 -27.39 22.08 29.27
N LEU A 303 -26.31 22.24 28.48
CA LEU A 303 -25.85 23.57 28.02
C LEU A 303 -26.89 24.25 27.10
N VAL A 304 -27.53 23.49 26.22
CA VAL A 304 -28.56 24.00 25.32
C VAL A 304 -29.82 24.37 26.09
N GLU A 305 -30.39 23.44 26.85
CA GLU A 305 -31.71 23.61 27.46
C GLU A 305 -31.70 24.51 28.69
N LYS A 306 -30.67 24.41 29.54
CA LYS A 306 -30.62 25.17 30.80
C LYS A 306 -29.89 26.49 30.66
N ASN A 307 -28.86 26.55 29.83
CA ASN A 307 -28.02 27.73 29.71
C ASN A 307 -28.29 28.53 28.42
N GLY A 308 -29.09 27.99 27.49
CA GLY A 308 -29.44 28.66 26.23
C GLY A 308 -28.26 28.81 25.28
N PHE A 309 -27.25 27.95 25.38
CA PHE A 309 -26.04 28.05 24.56
C PHE A 309 -26.33 27.68 23.10
N ASN A 310 -25.76 28.44 22.16
CA ASN A 310 -25.69 28.06 20.75
C ASN A 310 -24.41 27.25 20.45
N LEU A 311 -24.31 26.69 19.25
CA LEU A 311 -23.17 25.86 18.82
C LEU A 311 -21.81 26.51 19.06
N SER A 312 -21.65 27.79 18.71
CA SER A 312 -20.39 28.52 18.91
C SER A 312 -20.01 28.62 20.38
N GLN A 313 -20.98 28.85 21.28
CA GLN A 313 -20.75 28.93 22.72
C GLN A 313 -20.41 27.57 23.33
N ILE A 314 -21.03 26.49 22.82
CA ILE A 314 -20.73 25.12 23.26
C ILE A 314 -19.30 24.74 22.86
N LYS A 315 -18.92 25.03 21.62
CA LYS A 315 -17.55 24.81 21.13
C LYS A 315 -16.54 25.58 21.97
N GLU A 316 -16.74 26.87 22.21
CA GLU A 316 -15.83 27.66 23.04
C GLU A 316 -15.68 27.08 24.46
N ALA A 317 -16.76 26.58 25.05
CA ALA A 317 -16.73 25.95 26.37
C ALA A 317 -15.96 24.62 26.41
N LEU A 318 -15.98 23.84 25.32
CA LEU A 318 -15.38 22.50 25.25
C LEU A 318 -14.03 22.47 24.54
N HIS A 319 -13.66 23.51 23.79
CA HIS A 319 -12.45 23.56 22.97
C HIS A 319 -11.16 23.42 23.78
N GLY A 320 -11.09 24.06 24.95
CA GLY A 320 -9.95 23.90 25.87
C GLY A 320 -9.79 22.45 26.35
N PHE A 321 -10.91 21.77 26.59
CA PHE A 321 -10.91 20.34 26.92
C PHE A 321 -10.45 19.52 25.72
N GLN A 322 -11.02 19.70 24.54
CA GLN A 322 -10.65 18.96 23.32
C GLN A 322 -9.16 19.09 22.97
N LYS A 323 -8.57 20.28 23.14
CA LYS A 323 -7.14 20.49 23.00
C LYS A 323 -6.32 19.69 24.01
N LEU A 324 -6.72 19.70 25.28
CA LEU A 324 -6.08 18.92 26.33
C LEU A 324 -6.13 17.43 25.97
N VAL A 325 -7.33 16.93 25.68
CA VAL A 325 -7.62 15.55 25.30
C VAL A 325 -6.79 15.07 24.11
N SER A 326 -6.71 15.87 23.04
CA SER A 326 -5.94 15.55 21.84
C SER A 326 -4.43 15.64 22.03
N THR A 327 -3.96 16.40 23.04
CA THR A 327 -2.53 16.47 23.39
C THR A 327 -2.10 15.26 24.22
N TRP A 328 -2.95 14.81 25.14
CA TRP A 328 -2.61 13.73 26.09
C TRP A 328 -2.88 12.33 25.54
N SER A 329 -3.85 12.17 24.66
CA SER A 329 -4.08 10.93 23.92
C SER A 329 -4.39 11.28 22.46
N PRO A 330 -3.36 11.53 21.64
CA PRO A 330 -3.58 11.86 20.24
C PRO A 330 -4.19 10.68 19.53
N ILE A 331 -5.21 10.96 18.71
CA ILE A 331 -5.73 10.00 17.75
C ILE A 331 -5.41 10.52 16.37
N TYR A 332 -4.69 9.72 15.59
CA TYR A 332 -4.37 10.00 14.20
C TYR A 332 -5.33 9.22 13.32
N TYR A 333 -6.27 9.93 12.71
CA TYR A 333 -7.24 9.32 11.80
C TYR A 333 -6.64 9.10 10.42
N VAL A 334 -7.07 8.02 9.76
CA VAL A 334 -7.00 7.93 8.31
C VAL A 334 -8.43 7.94 7.78
N LEU A 335 -8.80 9.02 7.11
CA LEU A 335 -10.12 9.22 6.51
C LEU A 335 -9.95 9.98 5.20
N ALA A 336 -10.18 9.28 4.09
CA ALA A 336 -10.28 9.92 2.79
C ALA A 336 -11.60 10.70 2.69
N ASN A 337 -11.62 11.70 1.81
CA ASN A 337 -12.86 12.38 1.41
C ASN A 337 -13.60 13.17 2.50
N LEU A 338 -12.90 13.63 3.54
CA LEU A 338 -13.47 14.54 4.54
C LEU A 338 -13.87 15.89 3.90
N THR A 339 -15.06 16.38 4.23
CA THR A 339 -15.62 17.63 3.69
C THR A 339 -16.27 18.50 4.77
N ASP A 340 -16.27 19.82 4.57
CA ASP A 340 -17.02 20.77 5.39
C ASP A 340 -18.52 20.45 5.38
N GLU A 341 -19.07 20.04 4.22
CA GLU A 341 -20.47 19.65 4.09
C GLU A 341 -20.82 18.40 4.90
N GLY A 342 -19.91 17.41 4.93
CA GLY A 342 -20.06 16.22 5.76
C GLY A 342 -20.05 16.55 7.25
N ILE A 343 -19.15 17.45 7.69
CA ILE A 343 -19.10 17.91 9.09
C ILE A 343 -20.40 18.62 9.46
N ALA A 344 -20.89 19.52 8.60
CA ALA A 344 -22.14 20.24 8.83
C ALA A 344 -23.38 19.32 8.86
N ALA A 345 -23.30 18.13 8.24
CA ALA A 345 -24.37 17.14 8.24
C ALA A 345 -24.44 16.30 9.54
N LEU A 346 -23.40 16.33 10.38
CA LEU A 346 -23.41 15.67 11.68
C LEU A 346 -24.44 16.31 12.63
N ASP A 347 -24.87 15.55 13.64
CA ASP A 347 -25.67 16.08 14.74
C ASP A 347 -24.87 17.09 15.59
N LEU A 348 -25.57 17.85 16.43
CA LEU A 348 -24.97 18.90 17.26
C LEU A 348 -23.78 18.38 18.07
N THR A 349 -23.94 17.22 18.73
CA THR A 349 -22.85 16.59 19.47
C THR A 349 -21.70 16.23 18.54
N GLY A 350 -21.97 15.60 17.40
CA GLY A 350 -20.95 15.21 16.43
C GLY A 350 -20.09 16.39 15.99
N GLN A 351 -20.72 17.50 15.60
CA GLN A 351 -20.03 18.73 15.20
C GLN A 351 -19.16 19.34 16.30
N VAL A 352 -19.52 19.13 17.55
CA VAL A 352 -18.75 19.59 18.70
C VAL A 352 -17.59 18.64 18.93
N VAL A 353 -17.83 17.34 19.11
CA VAL A 353 -16.83 16.37 19.59
C VAL A 353 -15.75 16.05 18.56
N CYS A 354 -16.00 16.28 17.27
CA CYS A 354 -14.98 16.12 16.22
C CYS A 354 -14.03 17.32 16.09
N ASP A 355 -14.28 18.45 16.77
CA ASP A 355 -13.40 19.61 16.74
C ASP A 355 -12.01 19.25 17.33
N GLN A 356 -10.96 19.79 16.71
CA GLN A 356 -9.54 19.51 16.97
C GLN A 356 -9.06 18.10 16.60
N TYR A 357 -9.84 17.30 15.88
CA TYR A 357 -9.38 15.99 15.45
C TYR A 357 -8.48 16.11 14.23
N GLU A 358 -7.35 15.40 14.28
CA GLU A 358 -6.29 15.41 13.28
C GLU A 358 -6.27 14.08 12.52
N GLY A 359 -6.03 14.14 11.22
CA GLY A 359 -5.88 12.93 10.42
C GLY A 359 -5.16 13.16 9.11
N PHE A 360 -5.05 12.07 8.36
CA PHE A 360 -4.31 12.01 7.12
C PHE A 360 -5.20 11.45 6.01
N SER A 361 -4.96 11.93 4.81
CA SER A 361 -5.57 11.37 3.61
C SER A 361 -4.71 11.63 2.38
N PRO A 362 -4.84 10.81 1.33
CA PRO A 362 -4.33 11.17 0.01
C PRO A 362 -5.03 12.44 -0.48
N TYR A 363 -4.35 13.26 -1.28
CA TYR A 363 -4.84 14.58 -1.65
C TYR A 363 -4.23 15.10 -2.95
N ALA A 364 -4.68 16.28 -3.40
CA ALA A 364 -4.04 16.99 -4.49
C ALA A 364 -2.64 17.49 -4.11
N ASP A 365 -1.73 17.51 -5.08
CA ASP A 365 -0.46 18.23 -4.94
C ASP A 365 -0.74 19.75 -4.89
N PRO A 366 -0.42 20.44 -3.79
CA PRO A 366 -0.68 21.88 -3.64
C PRO A 366 0.06 22.72 -4.68
N MET A 367 1.16 22.20 -5.28
CA MET A 367 1.90 22.89 -6.34
C MET A 367 1.10 23.06 -7.63
N THR A 368 0.09 22.22 -7.86
CA THR A 368 -0.72 22.27 -9.09
C THR A 368 -1.63 23.48 -9.16
N GLY A 369 -1.98 24.09 -8.02
CA GLY A 369 -2.96 25.17 -7.92
C GLY A 369 -4.42 24.72 -8.06
N PHE A 370 -4.67 23.40 -8.14
CA PHE A 370 -6.03 22.86 -8.28
C PHE A 370 -6.89 23.14 -7.06
N GLU A 371 -6.38 22.92 -5.84
CA GLU A 371 -7.09 23.18 -4.58
C GLU A 371 -7.62 24.62 -4.52
N MET A 372 -6.74 25.61 -4.73
CA MET A 372 -7.12 27.03 -4.71
C MET A 372 -8.18 27.37 -5.76
N SER A 373 -8.07 26.78 -6.95
CA SER A 373 -9.00 27.05 -8.05
C SER A 373 -10.35 26.40 -7.83
N TYR A 374 -10.36 25.18 -7.27
CA TYR A 374 -11.57 24.48 -6.88
C TYR A 374 -12.27 25.22 -5.74
N GLU A 375 -11.55 25.63 -4.70
CA GLU A 375 -12.11 26.41 -3.58
C GLU A 375 -12.63 27.77 -4.04
N GLY A 376 -11.89 28.47 -4.90
CA GLY A 376 -12.36 29.74 -5.49
C GLY A 376 -13.63 29.59 -6.33
N ARG A 377 -13.84 28.43 -6.96
CA ARG A 377 -14.99 28.14 -7.83
C ARG A 377 -16.22 27.66 -7.06
N TYR A 378 -16.03 26.79 -6.08
CA TYR A 378 -17.12 26.09 -5.39
C TYR A 378 -17.29 26.50 -3.92
N GLY A 379 -16.39 27.30 -3.36
CA GLY A 379 -16.45 27.76 -1.97
C GLY A 379 -16.11 26.68 -0.93
N THR A 380 -15.59 25.54 -1.36
CA THR A 380 -15.19 24.38 -0.54
C THR A 380 -13.94 23.76 -1.17
N LYS A 381 -13.06 23.17 -0.37
CA LYS A 381 -11.87 22.48 -0.86
C LYS A 381 -12.24 21.18 -1.59
N PRO A 382 -11.48 20.72 -2.60
CA PRO A 382 -11.71 19.41 -3.20
C PRO A 382 -11.37 18.30 -2.21
N THR A 383 -11.76 17.06 -2.51
CA THR A 383 -11.26 15.89 -1.81
C THR A 383 -10.40 15.02 -2.71
N PHE A 384 -9.87 13.91 -2.16
CA PHE A 384 -9.09 12.94 -2.93
C PHE A 384 -9.85 12.43 -4.16
N ALA A 385 -11.14 12.12 -3.98
CA ALA A 385 -12.00 11.61 -5.04
C ALA A 385 -12.09 12.56 -6.23
N GLU A 386 -12.37 13.85 -6.04
CA GLU A 386 -12.46 14.79 -7.17
C GLU A 386 -11.13 14.98 -7.88
N CYS A 387 -10.03 15.07 -7.13
CA CYS A 387 -8.71 15.30 -7.72
C CYS A 387 -8.29 14.12 -8.62
N LYS A 388 -8.46 12.89 -8.13
CA LYS A 388 -8.13 11.69 -8.89
C LYS A 388 -9.13 11.37 -9.99
N PHE A 389 -10.41 11.69 -9.77
CA PHE A 389 -11.42 11.54 -10.81
C PHE A 389 -11.19 12.52 -11.97
N TYR A 390 -10.80 13.76 -11.68
CA TYR A 390 -10.37 14.73 -12.71
C TYR A 390 -9.20 14.16 -13.52
N ASP A 391 -8.21 13.57 -12.85
CA ASP A 391 -7.04 12.97 -13.51
C ASP A 391 -7.38 11.72 -14.32
N ALA A 392 -8.33 10.90 -13.88
CA ALA A 392 -8.82 9.74 -14.64
C ALA A 392 -9.48 10.17 -15.95
N LEU A 393 -10.25 11.25 -15.88
CA LEU A 393 -10.91 11.85 -17.03
C LEU A 393 -9.89 12.48 -18.00
N LEU A 394 -8.89 13.21 -17.48
CA LEU A 394 -7.77 13.73 -18.28
C LEU A 394 -7.00 12.59 -18.97
N LEU A 395 -6.63 11.55 -18.23
CA LEU A 395 -5.91 10.40 -18.76
C LEU A 395 -6.69 9.75 -19.90
N SER A 396 -8.00 9.57 -19.71
CA SER A 396 -8.89 9.01 -20.74
C SER A 396 -8.95 9.89 -21.98
N ALA A 397 -9.07 11.22 -21.82
CA ALA A 397 -9.12 12.16 -22.94
C ALA A 397 -7.79 12.22 -23.71
N PHE A 398 -6.66 12.25 -23.00
CA PHE A 398 -5.34 12.34 -23.61
C PHE A 398 -4.93 11.05 -24.31
N ALA A 399 -5.21 9.90 -23.71
CA ALA A 399 -5.00 8.61 -24.35
C ALA A 399 -5.89 8.45 -25.60
N ALA A 400 -7.15 8.90 -25.54
CA ALA A 400 -8.04 8.91 -26.70
C ALA A 400 -7.54 9.82 -27.82
N ASN A 401 -7.09 11.04 -27.48
CA ASN A 401 -6.53 11.98 -28.44
C ASN A 401 -5.28 11.39 -29.11
N TYR A 402 -4.34 10.87 -28.31
CA TYR A 402 -3.13 10.23 -28.83
C TYR A 402 -3.46 9.08 -29.79
N MET A 403 -4.38 8.18 -29.41
CA MET A 403 -4.80 7.06 -30.26
C MET A 403 -5.46 7.49 -31.59
N GLU A 404 -6.23 8.58 -31.61
CA GLU A 404 -6.84 9.08 -32.86
C GLU A 404 -5.84 9.75 -33.81
N HIS A 405 -4.73 10.28 -33.27
CA HIS A 405 -3.66 10.89 -34.07
C HIS A 405 -2.56 9.89 -34.50
N HIS A 406 -2.39 8.78 -33.78
CA HIS A 406 -1.33 7.80 -33.98
C HIS A 406 -1.91 6.40 -34.20
N GLN A 407 -2.18 6.06 -35.46
CA GLN A 407 -2.85 4.82 -35.87
C GLN A 407 -2.04 3.54 -35.61
N GLU A 408 -0.77 3.67 -35.26
CA GLU A 408 0.09 2.57 -34.82
C GLU A 408 -0.20 2.09 -33.38
N VAL A 409 -1.02 2.83 -32.63
CA VAL A 409 -1.42 2.48 -31.27
C VAL A 409 -2.72 1.69 -31.31
N ASP A 410 -2.65 0.41 -30.92
CA ASP A 410 -3.75 -0.54 -31.15
C ASP A 410 -4.94 -0.35 -30.20
N ASN A 411 -4.69 0.11 -28.96
CA ASN A 411 -5.73 0.29 -27.95
C ASN A 411 -5.37 1.36 -26.90
N LEU A 412 -6.32 1.68 -26.01
CA LEU A 412 -6.13 2.71 -25.00
C LEU A 412 -5.05 2.36 -23.97
N ASN A 413 -4.86 1.09 -23.61
CA ASN A 413 -3.80 0.71 -22.67
C ASN A 413 -2.43 1.04 -23.25
N ASP A 414 -2.20 0.75 -24.54
CA ASP A 414 -0.96 1.11 -25.23
C ASP A 414 -0.77 2.64 -25.30
N ALA A 415 -1.86 3.38 -25.51
CA ALA A 415 -1.83 4.84 -25.47
C ALA A 415 -1.46 5.36 -24.07
N ILE A 416 -2.02 4.78 -23.01
CA ILE A 416 -1.69 5.14 -21.62
C ILE A 416 -0.21 4.85 -21.34
N ILE A 417 0.31 3.68 -21.74
CA ILE A 417 1.73 3.35 -21.63
C ILE A 417 2.58 4.45 -22.28
N ALA A 418 2.30 4.78 -23.54
CA ALA A 418 3.09 5.73 -24.30
C ALA A 418 3.19 7.12 -23.64
N ILE A 419 2.07 7.63 -23.11
CA ILE A 419 2.00 9.01 -22.58
C ILE A 419 2.37 9.12 -21.10
N THR A 420 2.45 8.02 -20.35
CA THR A 420 2.63 8.05 -18.88
C THR A 420 3.93 7.43 -18.38
N THR A 421 4.77 6.85 -19.23
CA THR A 421 6.07 6.26 -18.82
C THR A 421 7.28 7.12 -19.18
N THR A 422 7.05 8.37 -19.61
CA THR A 422 8.09 9.34 -19.98
C THR A 422 8.42 10.27 -18.80
N ASP A 423 9.70 10.62 -18.67
CA ASP A 423 10.17 11.62 -17.69
C ASP A 423 10.13 13.06 -18.23
N ASN A 424 9.64 13.26 -19.45
CA ASN A 424 9.59 14.58 -20.09
C ASN A 424 8.29 15.31 -19.72
N PHE A 425 8.36 16.32 -18.86
CA PHE A 425 7.19 17.12 -18.44
C PHE A 425 7.27 18.56 -18.92
N LEU A 426 6.14 19.10 -19.37
CA LEU A 426 5.98 20.54 -19.54
C LEU A 426 5.95 21.26 -18.17
N SER A 427 6.23 22.56 -18.20
CA SER A 427 6.15 23.42 -17.02
C SER A 427 4.71 23.70 -16.57
N GLY A 428 3.74 23.64 -17.49
CA GLY A 428 2.33 23.85 -17.21
C GLY A 428 1.63 22.66 -16.55
N TYR A 429 0.41 22.87 -16.07
CA TYR A 429 -0.43 21.83 -15.47
C TYR A 429 -1.61 21.52 -16.40
N ALA A 430 -1.73 20.25 -16.76
CA ALA A 430 -2.70 19.74 -17.73
C ALA A 430 -4.16 19.89 -17.28
N TRP A 431 -4.42 20.04 -15.98
CA TRP A 431 -5.78 20.26 -15.48
C TRP A 431 -6.34 21.66 -15.81
N SER A 432 -5.47 22.65 -16.09
CA SER A 432 -5.90 23.99 -16.48
C SER A 432 -6.17 24.06 -17.99
N GLU A 433 -7.13 24.86 -18.46
CA GLU A 433 -7.46 24.99 -19.90
C GLU A 433 -6.23 25.31 -20.76
N THR A 434 -5.44 26.34 -20.38
CA THR A 434 -4.23 26.71 -21.11
C THR A 434 -3.15 25.64 -21.08
N GLY A 435 -3.01 24.93 -19.96
CA GLY A 435 -2.07 23.82 -19.88
C GLY A 435 -2.52 22.65 -20.75
N MET A 436 -3.82 22.32 -20.71
CA MET A 436 -4.43 21.25 -21.47
C MET A 436 -4.25 21.43 -22.98
N GLU A 437 -4.44 22.65 -23.49
CA GLU A 437 -4.20 23.01 -24.90
C GLU A 437 -2.74 22.69 -25.31
N LEU A 438 -1.76 23.04 -24.47
CA LEU A 438 -0.35 22.75 -24.75
C LEU A 438 -0.06 21.25 -24.77
N TYR A 439 -0.70 20.48 -23.90
CA TYR A 439 -0.54 19.03 -23.84
C TYR A 439 -1.16 18.35 -25.06
N LEU A 440 -2.39 18.70 -25.42
CA LEU A 440 -3.07 18.17 -26.59
C LEU A 440 -2.27 18.45 -27.87
N ALA A 441 -1.84 19.71 -28.07
CA ALA A 441 -1.01 20.06 -29.23
C ALA A 441 0.32 19.29 -29.31
N ALA A 442 0.91 18.91 -28.17
CA ALA A 442 2.12 18.08 -28.13
C ALA A 442 1.82 16.62 -28.49
N LEU A 443 0.72 16.07 -27.95
CA LEU A 443 0.27 14.71 -28.27
C LEU A 443 -0.10 14.56 -29.74
N GLU A 444 -0.75 15.55 -30.36
CA GLU A 444 -1.04 15.57 -31.80
C GLU A 444 0.24 15.44 -32.66
N GLN A 445 1.34 16.02 -32.19
CA GLN A 445 2.64 16.00 -32.88
C GLN A 445 3.46 14.73 -32.60
N GLY A 446 2.93 13.79 -31.82
CA GLY A 446 3.64 12.56 -31.42
C GLY A 446 4.73 12.79 -30.38
N GLN A 447 4.69 13.92 -29.66
CA GLN A 447 5.62 14.16 -28.56
C GLN A 447 5.17 13.38 -27.33
N LEU A 448 6.02 12.46 -26.87
CA LEU A 448 5.79 11.70 -25.64
C LEU A 448 6.13 12.56 -24.42
N ILE A 449 5.13 13.28 -23.93
CA ILE A 449 5.23 14.19 -22.78
C ILE A 449 4.30 13.71 -21.67
N GLY A 450 4.86 13.53 -20.47
CA GLY A 450 4.12 13.20 -19.26
C GLY A 450 3.35 14.41 -18.76
N PHE A 451 2.15 14.19 -18.25
CA PHE A 451 1.27 15.28 -17.82
C PHE A 451 1.13 15.39 -16.31
N LYS A 452 0.91 16.63 -15.86
CA LYS A 452 0.62 16.96 -14.46
C LYS A 452 -0.85 17.29 -14.33
N GLY A 453 -1.62 16.38 -13.75
CA GLY A 453 -3.03 16.53 -13.47
C GLY A 453 -3.30 17.40 -12.23
N ALA A 454 -4.54 17.36 -11.76
CA ALA A 454 -5.02 17.98 -10.54
C ALA A 454 -4.33 17.42 -9.29
N SER A 455 -4.00 16.12 -9.26
CA SER A 455 -3.34 15.48 -8.12
C SER A 455 -1.82 15.47 -8.18
N GLY A 456 -1.23 15.96 -9.28
CA GLY A 456 0.22 15.96 -9.53
C GLY A 456 0.60 15.21 -10.81
N PRO A 457 1.87 14.81 -10.97
CA PRO A 457 2.32 14.03 -12.13
C PRO A 457 1.63 12.66 -12.20
N VAL A 458 0.99 12.35 -13.33
CA VAL A 458 0.42 11.02 -13.61
C VAL A 458 1.44 10.22 -14.39
N GLN A 459 2.22 9.41 -13.67
CA GLN A 459 3.31 8.60 -14.22
C GLN A 459 3.27 7.20 -13.63
N PHE A 460 3.48 6.18 -14.46
CA PHE A 460 3.50 4.78 -14.04
C PHE A 460 4.90 4.17 -14.18
N ASP A 461 5.17 3.17 -13.35
CA ASP A 461 6.38 2.37 -13.48
C ASP A 461 6.41 1.59 -14.80
N LYS A 462 7.54 1.62 -15.50
CA LYS A 462 7.71 0.99 -16.83
C LYS A 462 7.91 -0.53 -16.77
N ASP A 463 8.06 -1.11 -15.59
CA ASP A 463 8.25 -2.55 -15.40
C ASP A 463 6.96 -3.21 -14.89
N CYS A 464 6.11 -2.45 -14.17
CA CYS A 464 4.87 -2.94 -13.55
C CYS A 464 3.56 -2.33 -14.12
N TYR A 465 3.58 -1.11 -14.68
CA TYR A 465 2.45 -0.41 -15.32
C TYR A 465 1.11 -0.37 -14.55
N THR A 466 1.12 -0.43 -13.21
CA THR A 466 -0.13 -0.63 -12.44
C THR A 466 -0.48 0.53 -11.51
N ALA A 467 0.47 1.01 -10.71
CA ALA A 467 0.24 2.11 -9.76
C ALA A 467 1.04 3.35 -10.13
N ALA A 468 0.45 4.52 -9.91
CA ALA A 468 1.11 5.80 -10.12
C ALA A 468 2.31 5.96 -9.16
N LEU A 469 3.36 6.61 -9.64
CA LEU A 469 4.62 6.80 -8.93
C LEU A 469 4.61 7.96 -7.92
N ASN A 470 3.54 8.75 -7.87
CA ASN A 470 3.48 9.93 -7.00
C ASN A 470 2.06 10.10 -6.44
N THR A 471 1.97 10.17 -5.12
CA THR A 471 0.78 10.61 -4.39
C THR A 471 1.18 11.65 -3.36
N THR A 472 0.38 12.71 -3.27
CA THR A 472 0.49 13.69 -2.19
C THR A 472 -0.48 13.31 -1.09
N TYR A 473 -0.04 13.44 0.15
CA TYR A 473 -0.85 13.22 1.34
C TYR A 473 -0.99 14.52 2.10
N VAL A 474 -2.16 14.78 2.66
CA VAL A 474 -2.43 15.96 3.48
C VAL A 474 -2.63 15.53 4.93
N ASN A 475 -2.09 16.33 5.86
CA ASN A 475 -2.48 16.31 7.25
C ASN A 475 -3.55 17.40 7.45
N TRP A 476 -4.73 16.98 7.86
CA TRP A 476 -5.87 17.83 8.09
C TRP A 476 -6.25 17.87 9.57
N ILE A 477 -6.84 18.99 9.99
CA ILE A 477 -7.47 19.16 11.30
C ILE A 477 -8.86 19.77 11.13
N ILE A 478 -9.82 19.29 11.91
CA ILE A 478 -11.14 19.92 12.01
C ILE A 478 -11.05 21.08 13.00
N ASP A 479 -11.30 22.31 12.54
CA ASP A 479 -11.31 23.49 13.40
C ASP A 479 -12.45 24.41 13.01
N GLY A 480 -13.41 24.56 13.91
CA GLY A 480 -14.55 25.45 13.72
C GLY A 480 -15.44 25.07 12.54
N GLU A 481 -15.83 23.78 12.44
CA GLU A 481 -16.62 23.20 11.32
C GLU A 481 -15.89 23.15 9.96
N ARG A 482 -14.62 23.53 9.89
CA ARG A 482 -13.85 23.53 8.64
C ARG A 482 -12.70 22.55 8.67
N VAL A 483 -12.42 21.96 7.52
CA VAL A 483 -11.22 21.16 7.27
C VAL A 483 -10.05 22.10 6.96
N GLN A 484 -9.14 22.23 7.92
CA GLN A 484 -7.89 22.97 7.73
C GLN A 484 -6.77 22.01 7.37
N HIS A 485 -5.88 22.42 6.47
CA HIS A 485 -4.70 21.64 6.11
C HIS A 485 -3.49 22.23 6.84
N ILE A 486 -2.79 21.40 7.59
CA ILE A 486 -1.64 21.83 8.41
C ILE A 486 -0.30 21.34 7.86
N GLY A 487 -0.30 20.42 6.89
CA GLY A 487 0.90 19.97 6.20
C GLY A 487 0.61 19.07 5.01
N TYR A 488 1.58 18.96 4.10
CA TYR A 488 1.53 18.06 2.95
C TYR A 488 2.80 17.21 2.88
N TYR A 489 2.68 15.98 2.38
CA TYR A 489 3.73 14.96 2.35
C TYR A 489 3.75 14.24 1.01
N SER A 490 4.93 13.82 0.55
CA SER A 490 5.10 12.97 -0.64
C SER A 490 6.40 12.17 -0.55
N ARG A 491 6.52 11.07 -1.31
CA ARG A 491 7.72 10.22 -1.30
C ARG A 491 9.00 10.93 -1.75
N LYS A 492 8.88 11.89 -2.68
CA LYS A 492 10.02 12.65 -3.21
C LYS A 492 10.29 13.92 -2.39
N GLY A 493 9.27 14.50 -1.78
CA GLY A 493 9.32 15.85 -1.21
C GLY A 493 9.44 16.92 -2.30
N ASN A 494 9.03 18.14 -2.00
CA ASN A 494 9.18 19.32 -2.85
C ASN A 494 9.11 20.60 -2.00
N ALA A 495 9.01 21.78 -2.63
CA ALA A 495 8.97 23.06 -1.91
C ALA A 495 7.76 23.23 -0.96
N GLN A 496 6.67 22.49 -1.19
CA GLN A 496 5.42 22.53 -0.40
C GLN A 496 5.06 21.17 0.23
N THR A 497 5.79 20.08 -0.06
CA THR A 497 5.55 18.75 0.54
C THR A 497 6.79 18.22 1.24
N ALA A 498 6.67 17.74 2.48
CA ALA A 498 7.73 17.04 3.18
C ALA A 498 7.99 15.64 2.58
N LYS A 499 9.25 15.19 2.59
CA LYS A 499 9.62 13.87 2.10
C LYS A 499 9.22 12.79 3.11
N THR A 500 8.54 11.74 2.69
CA THR A 500 8.36 10.53 3.51
C THR A 500 9.69 9.75 3.51
N LEU A 501 10.10 9.23 4.67
CA LEU A 501 11.06 8.12 4.66
C LEU A 501 10.44 6.98 3.83
N ALA A 502 11.26 6.18 3.17
CA ALA A 502 10.77 4.94 2.58
C ALA A 502 11.49 3.86 3.37
N SER A 503 10.82 3.33 4.41
CA SER A 503 11.38 2.36 5.35
C SER A 503 12.08 1.19 4.63
N TRP A 504 11.55 0.76 3.49
CA TRP A 504 12.17 -0.28 2.66
C TRP A 504 13.49 0.13 1.99
N ASN A 505 13.56 1.32 1.37
CA ASN A 505 14.81 1.79 0.75
C ASN A 505 15.92 1.84 1.79
N TRP A 506 15.58 2.29 3.00
CA TRP A 506 16.51 2.35 4.10
C TRP A 506 16.96 0.93 4.53
N LEU A 507 16.06 -0.06 4.60
CA LEU A 507 16.44 -1.45 4.88
C LEU A 507 17.41 -2.01 3.83
N VAL A 508 17.10 -1.84 2.54
CA VAL A 508 17.97 -2.33 1.46
C VAL A 508 19.35 -1.69 1.51
N GLU A 509 19.40 -0.37 1.73
CA GLU A 509 20.63 0.40 1.81
C GLU A 509 21.47 0.08 3.06
N ASN A 510 20.83 -0.31 4.17
CA ASN A 510 21.50 -0.48 5.47
C ASN A 510 21.54 -1.93 5.97
N ALA A 511 21.05 -2.93 5.21
CA ALA A 511 20.98 -4.33 5.63
C ALA A 511 22.34 -4.91 6.05
N GLU A 512 23.40 -4.54 5.33
CA GLU A 512 24.79 -4.94 5.63
C GLU A 512 25.28 -4.32 6.94
N GLU A 513 25.06 -3.01 7.14
CA GLU A 513 25.43 -2.34 8.38
C GLU A 513 24.64 -2.89 9.57
N LYS A 514 23.32 -3.10 9.43
CA LYS A 514 22.49 -3.75 10.45
C LYS A 514 23.02 -5.14 10.79
N PHE A 515 23.39 -5.93 9.77
CA PHE A 515 23.96 -7.24 9.99
C PHE A 515 25.24 -7.16 10.81
N ASP A 516 26.15 -6.25 10.46
CA ASP A 516 27.41 -6.09 11.16
C ASP A 516 27.22 -5.55 12.59
N GLN A 517 26.28 -4.64 12.81
CA GLN A 517 25.95 -4.12 14.15
C GLN A 517 25.31 -5.20 15.03
N GLN A 518 24.37 -5.97 14.48
CA GLN A 518 23.57 -6.94 15.23
C GLN A 518 24.28 -8.30 15.38
N TYR A 519 25.03 -8.73 14.37
CA TYR A 519 25.62 -10.08 14.28
C TYR A 519 27.16 -10.07 14.16
N GLY A 520 27.79 -8.91 13.94
CA GLY A 520 29.24 -8.78 13.78
C GLY A 520 30.05 -8.88 15.09
N GLY A 521 29.38 -8.84 16.24
CA GLY A 521 29.96 -9.08 17.57
C GLY A 521 30.39 -10.53 17.81
N ALA A 522 31.39 -11.00 17.06
CA ALA A 522 32.16 -12.23 17.26
C ALA A 522 31.37 -13.48 17.71
N THR A 523 30.75 -14.18 16.74
CA THR A 523 30.45 -15.61 16.87
C THR A 523 31.75 -16.40 16.82
N ALA A 524 32.26 -16.83 17.97
CA ALA A 524 33.44 -17.69 18.02
C ALA A 524 33.21 -18.95 17.16
N ALA A 525 34.24 -19.43 16.47
CA ALA A 525 34.15 -20.67 15.72
C ALA A 525 33.79 -21.83 16.65
N ILE A 526 32.62 -22.43 16.45
CA ILE A 526 32.18 -23.60 17.21
C ILE A 526 32.68 -24.84 16.49
N THR A 527 33.39 -25.70 17.22
CA THR A 527 33.79 -27.01 16.69
C THR A 527 32.68 -28.01 16.95
N TYR A 528 32.06 -28.48 15.89
CA TYR A 528 31.04 -29.52 15.95
C TYR A 528 31.66 -30.92 15.79
N PRO A 529 30.98 -31.98 16.31
CA PRO A 529 31.28 -33.37 15.95
C PRO A 529 31.38 -33.60 14.43
N ALA A 530 31.90 -34.75 14.02
CA ALA A 530 31.85 -35.11 12.60
C ALA A 530 30.39 -35.25 12.14
N LEU A 531 30.09 -34.75 10.94
CA LEU A 531 28.78 -34.95 10.31
C LEU A 531 28.61 -36.44 10.00
N THR A 532 27.60 -37.07 10.59
CA THR A 532 27.26 -38.46 10.32
C THR A 532 26.20 -38.57 9.24
N ASP A 533 25.19 -37.70 9.29
CA ASP A 533 24.05 -37.74 8.40
C ASP A 533 23.27 -36.41 8.37
N GLN A 534 22.28 -36.29 7.49
CA GLN A 534 21.47 -35.08 7.29
C GLN A 534 20.00 -35.45 7.09
N TYR A 535 19.11 -34.84 7.89
CA TYR A 535 17.65 -35.04 7.86
C TYR A 535 16.91 -33.72 7.75
N ALA A 536 15.68 -33.76 7.25
CA ALA A 536 14.76 -32.63 7.23
C ALA A 536 13.40 -33.01 7.81
N VAL A 537 12.77 -32.06 8.52
CA VAL A 537 11.38 -32.13 8.97
C VAL A 537 10.68 -30.90 8.40
N LEU A 538 9.73 -31.13 7.49
CA LEU A 538 8.99 -30.10 6.78
C LEU A 538 7.54 -30.13 7.26
N VAL A 539 7.05 -29.01 7.78
CA VAL A 539 5.74 -28.95 8.44
C VAL A 539 4.87 -27.86 7.85
N GLN A 540 3.73 -28.26 7.28
CA GLN A 540 2.64 -27.37 6.95
C GLN A 540 1.69 -27.25 8.15
N GLY A 541 1.69 -26.09 8.79
CA GLY A 541 0.89 -25.79 9.99
C GLY A 541 -0.55 -25.36 9.72
N SER A 542 -1.02 -25.32 8.46
CA SER A 542 -2.36 -24.82 8.09
C SER A 542 -3.04 -25.74 7.06
N ASN A 543 -4.33 -25.52 6.80
CA ASN A 543 -5.16 -26.35 5.91
C ASN A 543 -6.02 -25.53 4.95
N GLY A 544 -6.56 -26.18 3.92
CA GLY A 544 -7.60 -25.62 3.07
C GLY A 544 -7.10 -24.77 1.91
N TRP A 545 -7.98 -24.57 0.92
CA TRP A 545 -7.64 -23.97 -0.38
C TRP A 545 -7.00 -22.59 -0.28
N MET A 546 -7.51 -21.71 0.60
CA MET A 546 -6.95 -20.37 0.78
C MET A 546 -5.52 -20.36 1.37
N ASN A 547 -5.08 -21.49 1.91
CA ASN A 547 -3.74 -21.71 2.45
C ASN A 547 -2.87 -22.58 1.53
N TYR A 548 -3.24 -22.71 0.25
CA TYR A 548 -2.48 -23.41 -0.80
C TYR A 548 -0.96 -23.15 -0.73
N ARG A 549 -0.58 -21.88 -0.55
CA ARG A 549 0.81 -21.44 -0.44
C ARG A 549 1.65 -22.20 0.60
N HIS A 550 1.08 -22.55 1.75
CA HIS A 550 1.86 -23.23 2.78
C HIS A 550 2.14 -24.70 2.42
N GLU A 551 1.23 -25.36 1.67
CA GLU A 551 1.50 -26.69 1.08
C GLU A 551 2.56 -26.57 -0.03
N ALA A 552 2.43 -25.55 -0.89
CA ALA A 552 3.38 -25.29 -1.95
C ALA A 552 4.79 -25.01 -1.42
N ASP A 553 4.95 -24.25 -0.32
CA ASP A 553 6.24 -23.95 0.30
C ASP A 553 6.96 -25.21 0.80
N VAL A 554 6.27 -26.06 1.58
CA VAL A 554 6.88 -27.30 2.11
C VAL A 554 7.23 -28.26 0.97
N LEU A 555 6.42 -28.31 -0.08
CA LEU A 555 6.73 -29.08 -1.29
C LEU A 555 7.89 -28.47 -2.07
N ASN A 556 8.02 -27.14 -2.12
CA ASN A 556 9.13 -26.48 -2.80
C ASN A 556 10.46 -26.77 -2.11
N ILE A 557 10.49 -26.71 -0.77
CA ILE A 557 11.65 -27.12 0.02
C ILE A 557 11.94 -28.62 -0.17
N TYR A 558 10.91 -29.48 -0.18
CA TYR A 558 11.07 -30.91 -0.47
C TYR A 558 11.76 -31.12 -1.83
N GLN A 559 11.27 -30.48 -2.89
CA GLN A 559 11.86 -30.61 -4.23
C GLN A 559 13.29 -30.05 -4.30
N MET A 560 13.58 -28.96 -3.57
CA MET A 560 14.93 -28.42 -3.42
C MET A 560 15.87 -29.44 -2.75
N LEU A 561 15.43 -30.11 -1.68
CA LEU A 561 16.22 -31.15 -1.00
C LEU A 561 16.44 -32.38 -1.88
N LYS A 562 15.41 -32.82 -2.64
CA LYS A 562 15.56 -33.89 -3.64
C LYS A 562 16.61 -33.53 -4.70
N ALA A 563 16.58 -32.30 -5.21
CA ALA A 563 17.60 -31.80 -6.13
C ALA A 563 19.00 -31.73 -5.47
N GLY A 564 19.05 -31.44 -4.17
CA GLY A 564 20.25 -31.49 -3.33
C GLY A 564 20.75 -32.90 -2.99
N GLY A 565 20.05 -33.96 -3.40
CA GLY A 565 20.48 -35.36 -3.24
C GLY A 565 19.88 -36.12 -2.05
N TYR A 566 18.87 -35.57 -1.38
CA TYR A 566 18.14 -36.28 -0.32
C TYR A 566 17.25 -37.38 -0.91
N ASP A 567 17.17 -38.53 -0.24
CA ASP A 567 16.12 -39.53 -0.46
C ASP A 567 14.93 -39.29 0.48
N ASP A 568 13.86 -40.09 0.33
CA ASP A 568 12.63 -39.90 1.10
C ASP A 568 12.77 -40.30 2.57
N ASP A 569 13.67 -41.23 2.89
CA ASP A 569 13.92 -41.67 4.27
C ASP A 569 14.62 -40.57 5.10
N HIS A 570 15.17 -39.55 4.45
CA HIS A 570 15.82 -38.41 5.09
C HIS A 570 14.96 -37.13 5.12
N ILE A 571 13.72 -37.18 4.61
CA ILE A 571 12.80 -36.04 4.65
C ILE A 571 11.49 -36.50 5.27
N ILE A 572 11.16 -36.00 6.45
CA ILE A 572 9.86 -36.22 7.08
C ILE A 572 8.94 -35.08 6.67
N LEU A 573 7.98 -35.35 5.78
CA LEU A 573 7.04 -34.36 5.27
C LEU A 573 5.66 -34.49 5.94
N VAL A 574 5.28 -33.44 6.66
CA VAL A 574 3.97 -33.26 7.28
C VAL A 574 3.19 -32.21 6.49
N SER A 575 2.11 -32.61 5.81
CA SER A 575 1.32 -31.75 4.92
C SER A 575 -0.17 -32.07 5.02
N SER A 576 -1.06 -31.16 4.65
CA SER A 576 -2.49 -31.47 4.50
C SER A 576 -2.74 -32.43 3.32
N ASP A 577 -1.93 -32.32 2.26
CA ASP A 577 -2.06 -33.05 0.99
C ASP A 577 -3.48 -32.88 0.41
N ASP A 578 -4.01 -31.66 0.47
CA ASP A 578 -5.37 -31.31 0.04
C ASP A 578 -5.39 -30.38 -1.17
N ALA A 579 -4.37 -29.55 -1.39
CA ALA A 579 -4.34 -28.57 -2.48
C ALA A 579 -4.40 -29.20 -3.87
N ALA A 580 -3.62 -30.27 -4.11
CA ALA A 580 -3.54 -30.91 -5.42
C ALA A 580 -4.90 -31.41 -5.95
N ASN A 581 -5.76 -31.88 -5.05
CA ASN A 581 -7.05 -32.50 -5.39
C ASN A 581 -8.26 -31.72 -4.87
N ALA A 582 -8.05 -30.52 -4.34
CA ALA A 582 -9.11 -29.60 -3.92
C ALA A 582 -10.12 -29.39 -5.03
N ALA A 583 -11.40 -29.18 -4.69
CA ALA A 583 -12.47 -29.06 -5.68
C ALA A 583 -12.28 -27.85 -6.60
N GLU A 584 -11.62 -26.82 -6.08
CA GLU A 584 -11.32 -25.53 -6.66
C GLU A 584 -10.13 -25.56 -7.63
N ASN A 585 -9.24 -26.56 -7.52
CA ASN A 585 -8.00 -26.61 -8.31
C ASN A 585 -8.24 -27.01 -9.78
N SER A 586 -8.27 -26.06 -10.72
CA SER A 586 -8.41 -26.36 -12.15
C SER A 586 -7.28 -27.26 -12.69
N ASP A 587 -6.08 -27.21 -12.09
CA ASP A 587 -4.92 -28.04 -12.41
C ASP A 587 -4.81 -29.25 -11.46
N ARG A 588 -5.78 -30.17 -11.58
CA ARG A 588 -5.89 -31.34 -10.70
C ARG A 588 -4.61 -32.19 -10.69
N GLY A 589 -4.15 -32.51 -9.48
CA GLY A 589 -2.95 -33.29 -9.21
C GLY A 589 -1.66 -32.46 -9.14
N ALA A 590 -1.75 -31.14 -9.33
CA ALA A 590 -0.60 -30.25 -9.29
C ALA A 590 -0.67 -29.21 -8.16
N VAL A 591 0.50 -28.96 -7.57
CA VAL A 591 0.76 -27.83 -6.67
C VAL A 591 1.98 -27.10 -7.21
N ARG A 592 1.97 -25.77 -7.30
CA ARG A 592 3.01 -24.94 -7.93
C ARG A 592 3.23 -23.67 -7.11
N THR A 593 4.40 -23.04 -7.17
CA THR A 593 4.63 -21.72 -6.56
C THR A 593 4.22 -20.56 -7.45
N ASP A 594 3.94 -20.82 -8.73
CA ASP A 594 3.65 -19.83 -9.77
C ASP A 594 2.73 -20.44 -10.83
N PRO A 595 1.93 -19.64 -11.58
CA PRO A 595 1.00 -20.17 -12.58
C PRO A 595 1.66 -21.07 -13.63
N ASN A 596 2.89 -20.73 -14.03
CA ASN A 596 3.70 -21.49 -14.98
C ASN A 596 4.80 -22.34 -14.31
N GLY A 597 4.78 -22.46 -12.98
CA GLY A 597 5.76 -23.20 -12.19
C GLY A 597 5.72 -24.70 -12.44
N LYS A 598 6.66 -25.47 -11.88
CA LYS A 598 6.65 -26.95 -11.96
C LYS A 598 5.66 -27.55 -10.97
N ASN A 599 5.16 -28.75 -11.24
CA ASN A 599 4.36 -29.49 -10.27
C ASN A 599 5.27 -29.98 -9.12
N LEU A 600 5.10 -29.39 -7.94
CA LEU A 600 5.84 -29.69 -6.72
C LEU A 600 5.32 -30.94 -6.00
N ARG A 601 4.07 -31.34 -6.28
CA ARG A 601 3.47 -32.53 -5.67
C ARG A 601 3.97 -33.83 -6.28
N GLU A 602 4.44 -33.78 -7.52
CA GLU A 602 4.94 -34.94 -8.27
C GLU A 602 6.13 -35.58 -7.55
N GLY A 603 6.01 -36.88 -7.26
CA GLY A 603 7.06 -37.66 -6.60
C GLY A 603 7.22 -37.41 -5.09
N ALA A 604 6.51 -36.45 -4.51
CA ALA A 604 6.61 -36.16 -3.08
C ALA A 604 5.95 -37.25 -2.21
N VAL A 605 6.68 -37.73 -1.21
CA VAL A 605 6.20 -38.68 -0.20
C VAL A 605 5.72 -37.90 1.02
N ILE A 606 4.44 -38.05 1.36
CA ILE A 606 3.81 -37.45 2.54
C ILE A 606 3.84 -38.49 3.66
N ASP A 607 4.72 -38.31 4.66
CA ASP A 607 4.80 -39.23 5.80
C ASP A 607 3.57 -39.11 6.69
N TYR A 608 3.09 -37.87 6.86
CA TYR A 608 1.97 -37.58 7.74
C TYR A 608 1.04 -36.56 7.14
N LYS A 609 -0.26 -36.88 7.19
CA LYS A 609 -1.29 -35.87 7.04
C LYS A 609 -1.37 -35.07 8.32
N ASN A 610 -1.25 -33.74 8.25
CA ASN A 610 -1.31 -32.90 9.44
C ASN A 610 -2.65 -33.03 10.20
N ALA A 611 -3.73 -33.40 9.51
CA ALA A 611 -5.04 -33.72 10.08
C ALA A 611 -4.99 -34.86 11.14
N ASP A 612 -4.01 -35.76 11.04
CA ASP A 612 -3.84 -36.90 11.94
C ASP A 612 -2.92 -36.58 13.14
N LEU A 613 -2.30 -35.40 13.15
CA LEU A 613 -1.29 -35.01 14.13
C LEU A 613 -1.72 -33.83 15.00
N THR A 614 -1.08 -33.74 16.16
CA THR A 614 -1.08 -32.59 17.06
C THR A 614 0.34 -32.02 17.20
N PRO A 615 0.56 -30.80 17.73
CA PRO A 615 1.90 -30.30 18.00
C PRO A 615 2.73 -31.22 18.90
N ALA A 616 2.11 -31.95 19.83
CA ALA A 616 2.79 -32.95 20.65
C ALA A 616 3.32 -34.15 19.83
N ASP A 617 2.67 -34.48 18.72
CA ASP A 617 3.14 -35.50 17.79
C ASP A 617 4.35 -34.99 16.99
N ILE A 618 4.40 -33.70 16.64
CA ILE A 618 5.60 -33.07 16.06
C ILE A 618 6.78 -33.13 17.06
N VAL A 619 6.52 -32.90 18.34
CA VAL A 619 7.52 -33.08 19.41
C VAL A 619 8.05 -34.51 19.45
N ASN A 620 7.19 -35.52 19.25
CA ASN A 620 7.60 -36.92 19.17
C ASN A 620 8.48 -37.19 17.94
N ILE A 621 8.10 -36.65 16.78
CA ILE A 621 8.89 -36.75 15.54
C ILE A 621 10.29 -36.16 15.73
N LEU A 622 10.38 -34.95 16.28
CA LEU A 622 11.65 -34.26 16.50
C LEU A 622 12.54 -35.01 17.51
N LYS A 623 11.98 -35.49 18.62
CA LYS A 623 12.73 -36.18 19.66
C LYS A 623 13.04 -37.65 19.36
N GLY A 624 12.61 -38.18 18.21
CA GLY A 624 12.82 -39.58 17.85
C GLY A 624 11.96 -40.56 18.67
N VAL A 625 10.81 -40.12 19.18
CA VAL A 625 9.90 -40.95 20.01
C VAL A 625 8.85 -41.61 19.11
N LYS A 626 9.02 -42.91 18.85
CA LYS A 626 8.04 -43.68 18.08
C LYS A 626 6.77 -43.95 18.89
N THR A 627 5.63 -43.72 18.27
CA THR A 627 4.31 -44.09 18.79
C THR A 627 3.49 -44.77 17.69
N ASP A 628 2.32 -45.31 18.02
CA ASP A 628 1.41 -45.87 17.00
C ASP A 628 0.97 -44.82 15.97
N ARG A 629 0.96 -43.53 16.35
CA ARG A 629 0.63 -42.40 15.47
C ARG A 629 1.85 -41.84 14.73
N THR A 630 3.03 -41.92 15.33
CA THR A 630 4.30 -41.39 14.79
C THR A 630 5.36 -42.48 14.65
N PRO A 631 5.21 -43.45 13.71
CA PRO A 631 6.19 -44.52 13.51
C PRO A 631 7.49 -44.07 12.82
N VAL A 632 7.42 -43.02 12.00
CA VAL A 632 8.54 -42.36 11.30
C VAL A 632 8.95 -41.11 12.08
N VAL A 633 10.17 -41.08 12.60
CA VAL A 633 10.68 -40.02 13.48
C VAL A 633 12.17 -39.81 13.20
N LEU A 634 12.74 -38.69 13.64
CA LEU A 634 14.17 -38.47 13.53
C LEU A 634 14.96 -39.55 14.28
N PRO A 635 16.12 -39.99 13.76
CA PRO A 635 16.99 -40.86 14.52
C PRO A 635 17.58 -40.10 15.72
N ALA A 636 17.97 -40.82 16.76
CA ALA A 636 18.70 -40.23 17.89
C ALA A 636 20.20 -40.31 17.60
N ASP A 637 20.75 -39.31 16.91
CA ASP A 637 22.16 -39.25 16.51
C ASP A 637 22.81 -37.89 16.85
N ALA A 638 23.93 -37.91 17.57
CA ALA A 638 24.69 -36.72 17.94
C ALA A 638 25.47 -36.08 16.78
N GLY A 639 25.67 -36.80 15.68
CA GLY A 639 26.41 -36.34 14.51
C GLY A 639 25.54 -35.76 13.39
N GLN A 640 24.21 -35.87 13.47
CA GLN A 640 23.33 -35.51 12.37
C GLN A 640 23.06 -34.00 12.30
N ASN A 641 22.95 -33.46 11.09
CA ASN A 641 22.36 -32.14 10.88
C ASN A 641 20.85 -32.27 10.62
N VAL A 642 20.06 -31.36 11.19
CA VAL A 642 18.59 -31.36 11.01
C VAL A 642 18.13 -30.02 10.46
N LEU A 643 17.41 -30.02 9.34
CA LEU A 643 16.62 -28.89 8.88
C LEU A 643 15.19 -29.01 9.42
N LEU A 644 14.72 -28.03 10.18
CA LEU A 644 13.30 -27.88 10.50
C LEU A 644 12.76 -26.69 9.70
N PHE A 645 11.83 -26.94 8.79
CA PHE A 645 11.11 -25.89 8.08
C PHE A 645 9.63 -25.94 8.43
N TRP A 646 9.06 -24.79 8.77
CA TRP A 646 7.64 -24.65 9.10
C TRP A 646 7.01 -23.54 8.26
N SER A 647 5.96 -23.87 7.51
CA SER A 647 5.12 -22.91 6.80
C SER A 647 3.67 -22.98 7.29
N GLY A 648 3.07 -21.83 7.60
CA GLY A 648 1.75 -21.73 8.21
C GLY A 648 1.54 -20.40 8.94
N HIS A 649 0.39 -20.24 9.59
CA HIS A 649 0.05 -19.01 10.32
C HIS A 649 0.77 -18.90 11.68
N GLY A 650 0.92 -17.68 12.17
CA GLY A 650 1.48 -17.38 13.49
C GLY A 650 0.60 -16.44 14.30
N ARG A 651 0.74 -16.51 15.63
CA ARG A 651 0.04 -15.64 16.59
C ARG A 651 1.04 -15.05 17.55
N SER A 652 0.80 -13.81 17.97
CA SER A 652 1.60 -13.13 18.99
C SER A 652 0.85 -12.99 20.30
N LYS A 653 1.59 -12.92 21.40
CA LYS A 653 1.04 -12.63 22.72
C LYS A 653 0.24 -11.32 22.75
N ALA A 654 0.69 -10.32 22.01
CA ALA A 654 0.02 -9.02 21.90
C ALA A 654 -1.37 -9.12 21.26
N THR A 655 -1.56 -10.00 20.27
CA THR A 655 -2.82 -10.10 19.51
C THR A 655 -3.75 -11.21 20.00
N SER A 656 -3.18 -12.31 20.52
CA SER A 656 -3.91 -13.55 20.80
C SER A 656 -3.64 -14.11 22.21
N GLY A 657 -2.86 -13.40 23.04
CA GLY A 657 -2.50 -13.83 24.39
C GLY A 657 -1.42 -14.93 24.45
N ILE A 658 -0.96 -15.44 23.31
CA ILE A 658 0.09 -16.47 23.22
C ILE A 658 0.98 -16.30 21.98
N ASP A 659 2.27 -16.59 22.12
CA ASP A 659 3.21 -16.73 21.00
C ASP A 659 3.23 -18.18 20.51
N GLU A 660 2.70 -18.43 19.32
CA GLU A 660 2.65 -19.77 18.73
C GLU A 660 2.67 -19.76 17.21
N MET A 661 3.19 -20.85 16.64
CA MET A 661 2.90 -21.24 15.27
C MET A 661 1.58 -22.00 15.28
N ALA A 662 0.55 -21.43 14.63
CA ALA A 662 -0.80 -21.97 14.66
C ALA A 662 -0.84 -23.37 14.02
N TRP A 663 -1.81 -24.18 14.44
CA TRP A 663 -2.01 -25.53 13.95
C TRP A 663 -3.40 -25.67 13.34
N ARG A 664 -3.50 -25.86 12.01
CA ARG A 664 -4.73 -26.16 11.26
C ARG A 664 -5.91 -25.23 11.56
N ASP A 665 -5.62 -23.94 11.75
CA ASP A 665 -6.61 -22.92 12.14
C ASP A 665 -7.33 -23.19 13.48
N GLU A 666 -6.80 -24.11 14.31
CA GLU A 666 -7.31 -24.37 15.66
C GLU A 666 -7.22 -23.10 16.54
N PRO A 667 -8.09 -22.93 17.56
CA PRO A 667 -8.06 -21.78 18.45
C PRO A 667 -6.71 -21.58 19.13
N ALA A 668 -6.42 -20.33 19.52
CA ALA A 668 -5.18 -19.96 20.19
C ALA A 668 -4.87 -20.88 21.40
N GLY A 669 -3.62 -21.35 21.50
CA GLY A 669 -3.17 -22.27 22.54
C GLY A 669 -3.13 -23.74 22.13
N ASN A 670 -3.61 -24.08 20.94
CA ASN A 670 -3.51 -25.43 20.36
C ASN A 670 -2.38 -25.57 19.34
N GLY A 671 -1.57 -24.53 19.14
CA GLY A 671 -0.43 -24.51 18.22
C GLY A 671 0.86 -25.06 18.81
N MET A 672 1.94 -24.95 18.03
CA MET A 672 3.30 -25.12 18.53
C MET A 672 3.73 -23.81 19.20
N THR A 673 3.62 -23.75 20.53
CA THR A 673 3.97 -22.55 21.29
C THR A 673 5.48 -22.33 21.35
N ALA A 674 5.90 -21.07 21.55
CA ALA A 674 7.31 -20.72 21.73
C ALA A 674 7.97 -21.54 22.85
N ASP A 675 7.26 -21.73 23.96
CA ASP A 675 7.72 -22.54 25.09
C ASP A 675 7.85 -24.03 24.76
N LEU A 676 6.88 -24.59 24.02
CA LEU A 676 6.91 -26.01 23.63
C LEU A 676 8.06 -26.28 22.65
N LEU A 677 8.28 -25.40 21.68
CA LEU A 677 9.40 -25.50 20.75
C LEU A 677 10.74 -25.39 21.48
N ARG A 678 10.90 -24.39 22.36
CA ARG A 678 12.10 -24.21 23.19
C ARG A 678 12.39 -25.46 24.02
N GLN A 679 11.40 -25.95 24.76
CA GLN A 679 11.57 -27.13 25.62
C GLN A 679 11.98 -28.36 24.81
N THR A 680 11.39 -28.54 23.62
CA THR A 680 11.70 -29.65 22.72
C THR A 680 13.14 -29.58 22.24
N LEU A 681 13.56 -28.45 21.67
CA LEU A 681 14.92 -28.31 21.11
C LEU A 681 16.00 -28.27 22.21
N GLN A 682 15.71 -27.67 23.37
CA GLN A 682 16.60 -27.71 24.53
C GLN A 682 16.80 -29.15 25.03
N GLN A 683 15.73 -29.95 25.05
CA GLN A 683 15.84 -31.35 25.43
C GLN A 683 16.68 -32.14 24.42
N MET A 684 16.45 -31.96 23.12
CA MET A 684 17.23 -32.61 22.06
C MET A 684 18.72 -32.25 22.15
N ALA A 685 19.04 -30.97 22.38
CA ALA A 685 20.41 -30.51 22.58
C ALA A 685 21.06 -31.15 23.82
N THR A 686 20.33 -31.20 24.94
CA THR A 686 20.80 -31.82 26.20
C THR A 686 21.04 -33.32 26.05
N GLN A 687 20.22 -33.98 25.23
CA GLN A 687 20.33 -35.41 24.93
C GLN A 687 21.25 -35.72 23.75
N GLN A 688 21.93 -34.70 23.19
CA GLN A 688 22.84 -34.82 22.05
C GLN A 688 22.19 -35.53 20.86
N GLN A 689 20.98 -35.12 20.48
CA GLN A 689 20.23 -35.73 19.37
C GLN A 689 20.47 -35.03 18.02
N PHE A 690 21.36 -34.04 17.96
CA PHE A 690 21.81 -33.44 16.72
C PHE A 690 23.19 -32.79 16.91
N ARG A 691 23.91 -32.64 15.80
CA ARG A 691 25.15 -31.88 15.66
C ARG A 691 24.85 -30.40 15.47
N GLN A 692 24.07 -30.08 14.45
CA GLN A 692 23.56 -28.74 14.17
C GLN A 692 22.09 -28.83 13.73
N MET A 693 21.30 -27.81 14.04
CA MET A 693 19.92 -27.68 13.58
C MET A 693 19.69 -26.30 13.00
N LEU A 694 19.17 -26.24 11.77
CA LEU A 694 18.71 -25.02 11.13
C LEU A 694 17.18 -24.99 11.18
N VAL A 695 16.62 -23.94 11.75
CA VAL A 695 15.18 -23.74 11.92
C VAL A 695 14.74 -22.57 11.05
N CYS A 696 13.98 -22.83 10.00
CA CYS A 696 13.47 -21.81 9.09
C CYS A 696 11.95 -21.69 9.27
N LEU A 697 11.47 -20.49 9.61
CA LEU A 697 10.09 -20.26 10.04
C LEU A 697 9.41 -19.21 9.15
N GLU A 698 8.35 -19.62 8.45
CA GLU A 698 7.44 -18.77 7.65
C GLU A 698 6.13 -18.29 8.35
N PRO A 699 5.89 -18.45 9.67
CA PRO A 699 4.75 -17.79 10.32
C PRO A 699 4.89 -16.28 10.57
N CYS A 700 3.76 -15.58 10.62
CA CYS A 700 3.65 -14.24 11.23
C CYS A 700 4.26 -14.24 12.64
N TYR A 701 4.88 -13.13 13.05
CA TYR A 701 5.49 -13.00 14.39
C TYR A 701 6.59 -14.04 14.71
N SER A 702 7.18 -14.68 13.69
CA SER A 702 8.14 -15.79 13.85
C SER A 702 9.39 -15.43 14.65
N ALA A 703 9.75 -14.14 14.74
CA ALA A 703 10.76 -13.64 15.67
C ALA A 703 10.53 -14.07 17.13
N ASN A 704 9.29 -14.18 17.60
CA ASN A 704 8.99 -14.61 18.97
C ASN A 704 9.41 -16.07 19.20
N MET A 705 9.24 -16.91 18.17
CA MET A 705 9.72 -18.28 18.16
C MET A 705 11.25 -18.33 18.14
N GLY A 706 11.89 -17.53 17.27
CA GLY A 706 13.34 -17.43 17.16
C GLY A 706 14.01 -16.99 18.46
N LYS A 707 13.50 -15.92 19.10
CA LYS A 707 13.95 -15.43 20.42
C LYS A 707 13.84 -16.52 21.49
N ALA A 708 12.78 -17.32 21.47
CA ALA A 708 12.61 -18.43 22.41
C ALA A 708 13.67 -19.53 22.25
N LEU A 709 14.44 -19.57 21.16
CA LEU A 709 15.51 -20.54 20.95
C LEU A 709 16.89 -20.06 21.44
N GLU A 710 16.98 -18.82 21.93
CA GLU A 710 18.25 -18.27 22.40
C GLU A 710 18.83 -19.06 23.59
N GLY A 711 20.12 -19.37 23.49
CA GLY A 711 20.88 -20.16 24.47
C GLY A 711 20.96 -21.65 24.17
N ILE A 712 20.29 -22.17 23.14
CA ILE A 712 20.33 -23.60 22.81
C ILE A 712 21.56 -23.90 21.91
N PRO A 713 22.53 -24.72 22.35
CA PRO A 713 23.73 -24.99 21.55
C PRO A 713 23.40 -25.68 20.21
N GLY A 714 24.02 -25.22 19.13
CA GLY A 714 23.90 -25.87 17.82
C GLY A 714 22.60 -25.61 17.06
N VAL A 715 21.73 -24.72 17.55
CA VAL A 715 20.50 -24.31 16.85
C VAL A 715 20.69 -22.92 16.24
N LEU A 716 20.33 -22.72 14.97
CA LEU A 716 20.19 -21.41 14.35
C LEU A 716 18.76 -21.27 13.84
N ALA A 717 18.13 -20.13 14.10
CA ALA A 717 16.81 -19.84 13.56
C ALA A 717 16.85 -18.67 12.58
N ILE A 718 16.17 -18.82 11.45
CA ILE A 718 15.90 -17.75 10.47
C ILE A 718 14.38 -17.61 10.39
N CYS A 719 13.88 -16.44 10.74
CA CYS A 719 12.45 -16.14 10.82
C CYS A 719 12.06 -15.17 9.73
N SER A 720 10.88 -15.35 9.12
CA SER A 720 10.39 -14.52 8.02
C SER A 720 9.87 -13.15 8.45
N ALA A 721 9.53 -12.98 9.73
CA ALA A 721 8.92 -11.77 10.26
C ALA A 721 9.40 -11.43 11.67
N GLY A 722 9.45 -10.13 11.96
CA GLY A 722 9.67 -9.52 13.27
C GLY A 722 8.56 -9.79 14.28
N ALA A 723 8.74 -9.33 15.51
CA ALA A 723 7.89 -9.71 16.65
C ALA A 723 6.47 -9.12 16.63
N TYR A 724 6.26 -8.07 15.84
CA TYR A 724 5.01 -7.30 15.78
C TYR A 724 4.39 -7.24 14.39
N GLU A 725 4.92 -7.98 13.43
CA GLU A 725 4.52 -7.90 12.02
C GLU A 725 4.20 -9.28 11.43
N GLN A 726 3.57 -9.26 10.26
CA GLN A 726 3.15 -10.44 9.53
C GLN A 726 4.20 -10.91 8.53
N SER A 727 4.10 -12.17 8.12
CA SER A 727 4.74 -12.65 6.89
C SER A 727 3.80 -12.44 5.69
N PHE A 728 4.36 -12.42 4.48
CA PHE A 728 3.61 -12.07 3.28
C PHE A 728 3.59 -13.21 2.27
N ALA A 729 2.39 -13.47 1.74
CA ALA A 729 2.19 -14.34 0.59
C ALA A 729 2.76 -13.71 -0.70
N ASP A 730 3.08 -14.56 -1.67
CA ASP A 730 3.63 -14.18 -2.96
C ASP A 730 3.06 -15.01 -4.12
N SER A 731 3.18 -14.49 -5.34
CA SER A 731 2.68 -15.10 -6.58
C SER A 731 1.17 -15.39 -6.58
N TRP A 732 0.36 -14.44 -7.05
CA TRP A 732 -1.09 -14.62 -7.16
C TRP A 732 -1.50 -15.35 -8.44
N SER A 733 -2.38 -16.35 -8.33
CA SER A 733 -3.03 -16.96 -9.50
C SER A 733 -4.46 -16.47 -9.66
N ASN A 734 -4.74 -15.77 -10.75
CA ASN A 734 -6.11 -15.38 -11.12
C ASN A 734 -6.97 -16.59 -11.52
N GLU A 735 -6.36 -17.66 -12.05
CA GLU A 735 -7.07 -18.88 -12.43
C GLU A 735 -7.52 -19.67 -11.20
N LEU A 736 -6.62 -19.84 -10.22
CA LEU A 736 -6.89 -20.62 -9.01
C LEU A 736 -7.53 -19.79 -7.89
N GLY A 737 -7.43 -18.46 -7.96
CA GLY A 737 -7.96 -17.53 -6.95
C GLY A 737 -7.22 -17.61 -5.61
N VAL A 738 -5.93 -17.92 -5.61
CA VAL A 738 -5.10 -18.11 -4.41
C VAL A 738 -3.70 -17.53 -4.59
N TRP A 739 -3.06 -17.17 -3.47
CA TRP A 739 -1.61 -16.98 -3.41
C TRP A 739 -0.92 -18.34 -3.43
N MET A 740 0.12 -18.47 -4.24
CA MET A 740 0.73 -19.75 -4.58
C MET A 740 1.96 -20.10 -3.75
N CYS A 741 2.62 -19.14 -3.11
CA CYS A 741 3.72 -19.37 -2.17
C CYS A 741 3.81 -18.23 -1.14
N ASP A 742 4.72 -18.33 -0.17
CA ASP A 742 5.08 -17.23 0.72
C ASP A 742 6.44 -16.62 0.35
N ARG A 743 6.58 -15.31 0.55
CA ARG A 743 7.66 -14.49 -0.01
C ARG A 743 9.03 -14.87 0.55
N PHE A 744 9.15 -15.06 1.87
CA PHE A 744 10.42 -15.47 2.47
C PHE A 744 10.82 -16.86 2.00
N SER A 745 9.87 -17.79 1.90
CA SER A 745 10.09 -19.16 1.42
C SER A 745 10.54 -19.19 -0.04
N ARG A 746 9.92 -18.38 -0.90
CA ARG A 746 10.37 -18.18 -2.29
C ARG A 746 11.80 -17.65 -2.36
N ASN A 747 12.12 -16.62 -1.58
CA ASN A 747 13.45 -15.99 -1.55
C ASN A 747 14.52 -16.93 -0.99
N LEU A 748 14.21 -17.67 0.08
CA LEU A 748 15.07 -18.69 0.68
C LEU A 748 15.43 -19.76 -0.35
N VAL A 749 14.42 -20.36 -1.00
CA VAL A 749 14.64 -21.40 -2.01
C VAL A 749 15.42 -20.87 -3.21
N GLY A 750 15.01 -19.71 -3.75
CA GLY A 750 15.68 -19.08 -4.89
C GLY A 750 17.15 -18.82 -4.61
N HIS A 751 17.47 -18.20 -3.47
CA HIS A 751 18.86 -17.89 -3.13
C HIS A 751 19.71 -19.13 -2.89
N VAL A 752 19.20 -20.13 -2.16
CA VAL A 752 19.94 -21.36 -1.85
C VAL A 752 20.23 -22.17 -3.12
N LEU A 753 19.29 -22.24 -4.06
CA LEU A 753 19.48 -22.94 -5.33
C LEU A 753 20.53 -22.26 -6.22
N GLU A 754 20.55 -20.93 -6.26
CA GLU A 754 21.50 -20.15 -7.06
C GLU A 754 22.89 -20.06 -6.40
N ASN A 755 22.94 -20.02 -5.06
CA ASN A 755 24.15 -19.79 -4.28
C ASN A 755 24.34 -20.87 -3.19
N PRO A 756 24.44 -22.17 -3.54
CA PRO A 756 24.49 -23.26 -2.56
C PRO A 756 25.75 -23.26 -1.69
N ASP A 757 26.82 -22.59 -2.12
CA ASP A 757 28.08 -22.42 -1.37
C ASP A 757 28.15 -21.06 -0.63
N GLY A 758 27.09 -20.25 -0.69
CA GLY A 758 27.00 -18.96 0.00
C GLY A 758 27.08 -19.09 1.53
N THR A 759 27.34 -17.98 2.21
CA THR A 759 27.40 -17.93 3.67
C THR A 759 26.03 -17.67 4.28
N TYR A 760 25.86 -17.89 5.59
CA TYR A 760 24.63 -17.47 6.28
C TYR A 760 24.38 -15.97 6.17
N ARG A 761 25.45 -15.17 6.13
CA ARG A 761 25.36 -13.74 5.87
C ARG A 761 24.77 -13.45 4.50
N ASP A 762 25.26 -14.10 3.45
CA ASP A 762 24.76 -13.86 2.08
C ASP A 762 23.28 -14.24 1.97
N LEU A 763 22.91 -15.39 2.57
CA LEU A 763 21.51 -15.82 2.65
C LEU A 763 20.65 -14.80 3.39
N TYR A 764 21.09 -14.32 4.56
CA TYR A 764 20.36 -13.30 5.31
C TYR A 764 20.19 -12.02 4.51
N LEU A 765 21.27 -11.48 3.94
CA LEU A 765 21.22 -10.21 3.23
C LEU A 765 20.26 -10.29 2.05
N TYR A 766 20.31 -11.39 1.29
CA TYR A 766 19.36 -11.61 0.23
C TYR A 766 17.92 -11.66 0.74
N CYS A 767 17.64 -12.49 1.75
CA CYS A 767 16.29 -12.60 2.29
C CYS A 767 15.78 -11.29 2.90
N ALA A 768 16.61 -10.54 3.63
CA ALA A 768 16.25 -9.26 4.22
C ALA A 768 16.00 -8.17 3.17
N GLN A 769 16.71 -8.20 2.03
CA GLN A 769 16.53 -7.23 0.96
C GLN A 769 15.32 -7.55 0.05
N HIS A 770 15.01 -8.82 -0.14
CA HIS A 770 13.99 -9.27 -1.11
C HIS A 770 12.66 -9.69 -0.46
N THR A 771 12.61 -9.90 0.85
CA THR A 771 11.35 -10.20 1.57
C THR A 771 10.65 -8.89 1.93
N LEU A 772 10.00 -8.29 0.95
CA LEU A 772 9.30 -7.02 1.12
C LEU A 772 8.15 -7.16 2.14
N GLY A 773 8.02 -6.19 3.04
CA GLY A 773 6.92 -6.10 4.01
C GLY A 773 7.20 -6.72 5.37
N SER A 774 8.30 -7.44 5.55
CA SER A 774 8.70 -8.00 6.84
C SER A 774 10.22 -7.99 7.04
N HIS A 775 10.63 -8.04 8.30
CA HIS A 775 12.01 -8.12 8.74
C HIS A 775 12.41 -9.57 8.95
N VAL A 776 13.17 -10.10 8.00
CA VAL A 776 13.85 -11.38 8.19
C VAL A 776 14.86 -11.24 9.34
N GLY A 777 14.85 -12.17 10.28
CA GLY A 777 15.70 -12.14 11.46
C GLY A 777 16.47 -13.44 11.67
N ILE A 778 17.73 -13.33 12.11
CA ILE A 778 18.51 -14.47 12.62
C ILE A 778 18.54 -14.44 14.15
N TYR A 779 18.28 -15.61 14.75
CA TYR A 779 18.28 -15.80 16.20
C TYR A 779 19.20 -16.93 16.64
N ASN A 780 19.64 -16.83 17.89
CA ASN A 780 20.57 -17.77 18.53
C ASN A 780 21.95 -17.93 17.84
N TYR A 781 22.33 -16.96 17.00
CA TYR A 781 23.58 -16.98 16.23
C TYR A 781 24.84 -17.15 17.09
N THR A 782 24.85 -16.60 18.31
CA THR A 782 25.94 -16.72 19.29
C THR A 782 26.25 -18.17 19.70
N ASN A 783 25.29 -19.10 19.51
CA ASN A 783 25.42 -20.51 19.88
C ASN A 783 25.54 -21.46 18.66
N PHE A 784 25.71 -20.92 17.45
CA PHE A 784 25.76 -21.72 16.22
C PHE A 784 27.09 -21.63 15.45
N GLY A 785 27.81 -20.52 15.56
CA GLY A 785 29.11 -20.33 14.91
C GLY A 785 29.14 -19.13 13.96
N ASN A 786 30.21 -19.03 13.17
CA ASN A 786 30.54 -17.81 12.44
C ASN A 786 29.73 -17.65 11.14
N LEU A 787 28.74 -16.76 11.15
CA LEU A 787 27.84 -16.53 10.01
C LEU A 787 28.53 -15.95 8.75
N TYR A 788 29.71 -15.33 8.89
CA TYR A 788 30.48 -14.77 7.77
C TYR A 788 31.27 -15.82 7.00
N THR A 789 31.54 -16.98 7.62
CA THR A 789 32.45 -17.99 7.04
C THR A 789 31.85 -19.38 6.97
N THR A 790 30.70 -19.60 7.62
CA THR A 790 29.97 -20.87 7.55
C THR A 790 28.85 -20.79 6.53
N SER A 791 28.62 -21.91 5.85
CA SER A 791 27.62 -22.06 4.81
C SER A 791 26.44 -22.92 5.30
N PRO A 792 25.19 -22.61 4.91
CA PRO A 792 24.04 -23.46 5.16
C PRO A 792 23.99 -24.70 4.24
N LYS A 793 24.96 -24.89 3.33
CA LYS A 793 25.02 -26.02 2.39
C LYS A 793 24.76 -27.37 3.03
N ASP A 794 25.28 -27.60 4.23
CA ASP A 794 25.15 -28.88 4.96
C ASP A 794 23.71 -29.16 5.46
N PHE A 795 22.74 -28.31 5.14
CA PHE A 795 21.31 -28.54 5.37
C PHE A 795 20.51 -28.73 4.09
N PHE A 796 21.05 -28.32 2.93
CA PHE A 796 20.33 -28.29 1.66
C PHE A 796 20.92 -29.23 0.60
N VAL A 797 22.19 -29.61 0.74
CA VAL A 797 22.89 -30.52 -0.17
C VAL A 797 23.39 -31.73 0.62
N LYS A 798 22.95 -32.92 0.20
CA LYS A 798 23.34 -34.19 0.82
C LYS A 798 24.82 -34.47 0.54
N ARG A 799 25.62 -34.65 1.58
CA ARG A 799 27.02 -35.09 1.47
C ARG A 799 27.05 -36.59 1.13
N LYS A 800 27.94 -36.95 0.21
CA LYS A 800 28.14 -38.33 -0.25
C LYS A 800 29.17 -39.08 0.58
#